data_AF-A0A1V5QAD4-F1
#
_entry.id   AF-A0A1V5QAD4-F1
#
_cell.length_a   1.000
_cell.length_b   1.000
_cell.length_c   1.000
_cell.angle_alpha   90.00
_cell.angle_beta   90.00
_cell.angle_gamma   90.00
#
_symmetry.space_group_name_H-M   'P 1'
#
loop_
_entity.id
_entity.type
_entity.pdbx_description
1 polymer ?
#
loop_
_entity_poly.entity_id
_entity_poly.type
_entity_poly.pdbx_seq_one_letter_code
_entity_poly.pdbx_strand_id
1 'polypeptide(L)'
;MDNSKKKLLIAIGSTVAAGVLLLAVILGTRGSAGGAVTDSGSAAVVQTGAGAVQGSAGELVASQTGDVTQSADAAVTAGQTPAAGGTGAVDNNSFYAEIKSANSWGESPVFNQLDIRLVNKSGMDVNGWTLAINVGDAKIDSGWSGNYSISGGVLTVTGVDYNNTITSGSNADIGVILSGITGDLSYTLTAGSTTVSGTANNNSNSGNNRTANNNAGNGGNQGNAQTGAALPVPAPTTDDWLHTDGNGIYDKNGKQVWLTGCNWFGYNTGTNTFDGLWACDLNNSIKGIADHGFNLLRVPISAELILQWKNGKAPEANFNQATNSYLVGMNSLEIFDYVVGQCRANGLKIMLDIHSAETNASGHTVNLWYTDKITTADYEAALAWMADRYKNDDTIIAFDLKNEPHGKPNEGTSAAVWNDSTAANNWKYEAERAAAAVLAKNPNVLIMVEGTEIYPKNIATNGDFHSTDSADYYFNWWGGNLRGVADYPVNLGKYNDKLVYSPHDYGPTVYEQPWFSGNYTYDSLMKDCWHDNWFYIHENGTAPLLIGEWGGYMTEPNITWMTYMRQLISKNHLNHTFWCFNANSGDTGGLVKDDFITWDTEKYNFVKEVLWQENGKFVGLDHQIPLGTAGNGITLTDAKGL
;
A
#
# COMPACT_ATOMS: atom_id res chain seq x y z
N MET A 1 -15.83 -14.79 58.59
CA MET A 1 -17.31 -14.91 58.51
C MET A 1 -17.69 -14.31 57.17
N ASP A 2 -18.25 -15.00 56.19
CA ASP A 2 -18.96 -16.28 56.13
C ASP A 2 -18.90 -16.72 54.64
N ASN A 3 -18.30 -17.84 54.24
CA ASN A 3 -18.81 -19.22 54.28
C ASN A 3 -20.17 -19.46 53.58
N SER A 4 -20.25 -19.18 52.28
CA SER A 4 -21.25 -19.87 51.44
C SER A 4 -20.72 -20.14 50.03
N LYS A 5 -20.13 -21.33 49.83
CA LYS A 5 -20.14 -22.11 48.57
C LYS A 5 -19.28 -23.36 48.74
N LYS A 6 -19.89 -24.47 49.15
CA LYS A 6 -19.39 -25.82 48.86
C LYS A 6 -20.47 -26.88 49.09
N LYS A 7 -20.68 -27.68 48.02
CA LYS A 7 -21.30 -29.01 47.92
C LYS A 7 -22.83 -29.07 47.82
N LEU A 8 -23.33 -29.54 46.67
CA LEU A 8 -23.67 -30.98 46.53
C LEU A 8 -23.77 -31.41 45.05
N LEU A 9 -23.35 -32.65 44.81
CA LEU A 9 -23.22 -33.36 43.54
C LEU A 9 -24.44 -34.26 43.24
N ILE A 10 -24.70 -34.44 41.93
CA ILE A 10 -25.02 -35.71 41.20
C ILE A 10 -26.41 -36.38 41.31
N ALA A 11 -26.90 -36.74 40.11
CA ALA A 11 -27.67 -37.93 39.65
C ALA A 11 -29.15 -37.72 39.28
N ILE A 12 -29.75 -38.33 38.26
CA ILE A 12 -29.40 -39.28 37.16
C ILE A 12 -30.66 -39.33 36.25
N GLY A 13 -30.51 -39.69 34.95
CA GLY A 13 -31.49 -40.54 34.25
C GLY A 13 -32.30 -39.87 33.13
N SER A 14 -31.94 -39.88 31.83
CA SER A 14 -31.87 -41.01 30.86
C SER A 14 -33.20 -41.33 30.12
N THR A 15 -33.25 -41.06 28.81
CA THR A 15 -33.76 -41.94 27.69
C THR A 15 -33.59 -41.16 26.37
N VAL A 16 -32.84 -41.52 25.31
CA VAL A 16 -32.43 -42.75 24.58
C VAL A 16 -33.24 -43.01 23.29
N ALA A 17 -32.45 -43.26 22.21
CA ALA A 17 -32.72 -44.00 20.96
C ALA A 17 -33.43 -43.26 19.81
N ALA A 18 -33.15 -43.47 18.52
CA ALA A 18 -32.20 -44.26 17.69
C ALA A 18 -32.52 -43.90 16.20
N GLY A 19 -31.71 -44.12 15.15
CA GLY A 19 -30.42 -44.79 15.04
C GLY A 19 -29.97 -45.04 13.58
N VAL A 20 -29.09 -46.05 13.46
CA VAL A 20 -28.73 -46.96 12.34
C VAL A 20 -27.93 -46.38 11.14
N LEU A 21 -26.61 -46.63 10.92
CA LEU A 21 -25.79 -47.83 10.58
C LEU A 21 -25.81 -48.25 9.09
N LEU A 22 -24.66 -48.19 8.40
CA LEU A 22 -24.18 -49.30 7.54
C LEU A 22 -22.66 -49.26 7.33
N LEU A 23 -22.11 -50.45 7.10
CA LEU A 23 -20.73 -50.92 7.22
C LEU A 23 -20.25 -51.45 5.86
N ALA A 24 -18.96 -51.31 5.52
CA ALA A 24 -18.28 -52.24 4.62
C ALA A 24 -16.77 -52.27 4.88
N VAL A 25 -16.27 -53.46 5.20
CA VAL A 25 -14.86 -53.84 5.39
C VAL A 25 -14.48 -54.78 4.24
N ILE A 26 -13.29 -54.62 3.66
CA ILE A 26 -12.54 -55.73 3.03
C ILE A 26 -11.09 -55.71 3.56
N LEU A 27 -10.67 -56.86 4.07
CA LEU A 27 -9.35 -57.23 4.56
C LEU A 27 -8.44 -57.75 3.43
N GLY A 28 -7.13 -57.58 3.59
CA GLY A 28 -6.11 -58.30 2.81
C GLY A 28 -4.67 -58.02 3.25
N THR A 29 -4.27 -58.60 4.40
CA THR A 29 -2.97 -59.25 4.77
C THR A 29 -1.66 -58.90 4.03
N ARG A 30 -0.43 -58.98 4.56
CA ARG A 30 0.25 -59.21 5.85
C ARG A 30 1.74 -59.02 5.52
N GLY A 31 2.58 -58.52 6.44
CA GLY A 31 4.04 -58.59 6.27
C GLY A 31 4.81 -57.77 7.31
N SER A 32 5.22 -58.42 8.39
CA SER A 32 5.87 -57.85 9.58
C SER A 32 7.40 -57.75 9.48
N ALA A 33 7.95 -56.94 10.40
CA ALA A 33 9.34 -56.87 10.90
C ALA A 33 10.36 -56.22 9.96
N GLY A 34 11.25 -55.32 10.37
CA GLY A 34 11.77 -54.95 11.69
C GLY A 34 13.26 -54.65 11.52
N GLY A 35 13.82 -53.69 12.25
CA GLY A 35 15.29 -53.51 12.32
C GLY A 35 15.74 -52.07 12.13
N ALA A 36 16.64 -51.65 13.01
CA ALA A 36 17.01 -50.28 13.27
C ALA A 36 18.45 -49.96 12.81
N VAL A 37 18.71 -48.67 12.57
CA VAL A 37 19.95 -47.91 12.93
C VAL A 37 21.17 -47.90 11.98
N THR A 38 21.66 -46.65 11.81
CA THR A 38 23.00 -46.08 11.47
C THR A 38 23.53 -45.97 10.03
N ASP A 39 23.53 -44.71 9.57
CA ASP A 39 24.67 -43.78 9.38
C ASP A 39 25.57 -43.83 8.12
N SER A 40 25.88 -42.59 7.68
CA SER A 40 27.04 -42.08 6.94
C SER A 40 27.15 -42.22 5.42
N GLY A 41 27.47 -41.09 4.75
CA GLY A 41 28.23 -41.09 3.50
C GLY A 41 27.82 -40.09 2.41
N SER A 42 28.53 -38.96 2.36
CA SER A 42 28.61 -38.00 1.25
C SER A 42 29.02 -38.62 -0.10
N ALA A 43 28.43 -38.15 -1.22
CA ALA A 43 29.17 -37.75 -2.45
C ALA A 43 28.22 -37.22 -3.55
N ALA A 44 28.68 -36.16 -4.22
CA ALA A 44 28.05 -35.50 -5.37
C ALA A 44 28.17 -36.29 -6.68
N VAL A 45 27.17 -36.21 -7.57
CA VAL A 45 27.33 -36.33 -9.04
C VAL A 45 26.29 -35.46 -9.76
N VAL A 46 26.75 -34.83 -10.84
CA VAL A 46 26.06 -33.90 -11.77
C VAL A 46 25.41 -34.65 -12.94
N GLN A 47 24.25 -34.12 -13.38
CA GLN A 47 23.53 -34.20 -14.68
C GLN A 47 23.21 -35.56 -15.35
N THR A 48 21.94 -35.72 -15.73
CA THR A 48 21.43 -35.65 -17.12
C THR A 48 19.89 -35.57 -17.10
N GLY A 49 19.30 -34.92 -18.10
CA GLY A 49 17.91 -34.47 -18.07
C GLY A 49 16.91 -35.23 -18.94
N ALA A 50 15.75 -34.55 -19.06
CA ALA A 50 14.61 -34.72 -19.96
C ALA A 50 13.49 -35.70 -19.56
N GLY A 51 12.26 -35.16 -19.50
CA GLY A 51 11.01 -35.93 -19.57
C GLY A 51 9.82 -35.29 -18.83
N ALA A 52 9.17 -34.30 -19.45
CA ALA A 52 7.92 -33.71 -19.00
C ALA A 52 6.72 -34.65 -19.24
N VAL A 53 5.73 -34.70 -18.32
CA VAL A 53 4.28 -34.84 -18.62
C VAL A 53 3.44 -34.18 -17.50
N GLN A 54 2.41 -33.45 -17.93
CA GLN A 54 1.39 -32.68 -17.22
C GLN A 54 0.50 -33.47 -16.24
N GLY A 55 -0.08 -32.74 -15.28
CA GLY A 55 -1.21 -33.18 -14.45
C GLY A 55 -1.86 -32.06 -13.61
N SER A 56 -2.63 -31.20 -14.28
CA SER A 56 -3.84 -30.49 -13.82
C SER A 56 -3.93 -29.92 -12.39
N ALA A 57 -3.73 -28.61 -12.23
CA ALA A 57 -4.23 -27.81 -11.11
C ALA A 57 -5.64 -27.28 -11.43
N GLY A 58 -6.57 -27.43 -10.48
CA GLY A 58 -7.95 -26.96 -10.57
C GLY A 58 -8.08 -25.46 -10.38
N GLU A 59 -9.11 -24.92 -11.03
CA GLU A 59 -9.53 -23.52 -11.10
C GLU A 59 -9.80 -22.89 -9.72
N LEU A 60 -9.30 -21.66 -9.54
CA LEU A 60 -9.86 -20.69 -8.61
C LEU A 60 -10.16 -19.39 -9.37
N VAL A 61 -11.33 -18.85 -9.04
CA VAL A 61 -12.15 -17.91 -9.79
C VAL A 61 -11.64 -16.47 -9.64
N ALA A 62 -11.44 -15.78 -10.76
CA ALA A 62 -11.08 -14.35 -10.80
C ALA A 62 -12.33 -13.45 -10.64
N SER A 63 -12.22 -12.43 -9.79
CA SER A 63 -13.22 -11.38 -9.61
C SER A 63 -13.03 -10.24 -10.62
N GLN A 64 -14.08 -10.02 -11.42
CA GLN A 64 -14.39 -8.96 -12.40
C GLN A 64 -13.39 -7.80 -12.59
N THR A 65 -12.60 -7.91 -13.66
CA THR A 65 -12.07 -6.81 -14.48
C THR A 65 -12.97 -6.64 -15.72
N GLY A 66 -13.05 -5.43 -16.31
CA GLY A 66 -13.92 -5.11 -17.45
C GLY A 66 -13.91 -6.14 -18.59
N ASP A 67 -15.05 -6.27 -19.29
CA ASP A 67 -15.28 -7.31 -20.30
C ASP A 67 -14.24 -7.23 -21.45
N VAL A 68 -13.30 -8.18 -21.46
CA VAL A 68 -12.39 -8.43 -22.58
C VAL A 68 -12.95 -9.60 -23.38
N THR A 69 -13.44 -9.35 -24.60
CA THR A 69 -13.94 -10.41 -25.48
C THR A 69 -13.17 -10.45 -26.79
N GLN A 70 -12.66 -11.63 -27.14
CA GLN A 70 -12.11 -11.96 -28.45
C GLN A 70 -13.13 -12.80 -29.21
N SER A 71 -13.83 -12.21 -30.17
CA SER A 71 -14.86 -12.91 -30.96
C SER A 71 -14.35 -13.22 -32.37
N ALA A 72 -14.59 -14.45 -32.82
CA ALA A 72 -14.36 -14.89 -34.20
C ALA A 72 -15.56 -14.58 -35.10
N ASP A 73 -15.28 -14.32 -36.38
CA ASP A 73 -16.18 -13.91 -37.47
C ASP A 73 -17.65 -14.37 -37.39
N ALA A 74 -18.56 -13.39 -37.44
CA ALA A 74 -19.93 -13.57 -37.95
C ALA A 74 -20.49 -12.27 -38.56
N ALA A 75 -21.13 -12.40 -39.71
CA ALA A 75 -21.58 -11.32 -40.59
C ALA A 75 -22.66 -10.41 -39.99
N VAL A 76 -22.51 -9.10 -40.17
CA VAL A 76 -23.45 -8.05 -39.76
C VAL A 76 -24.61 -7.95 -40.76
N THR A 77 -25.84 -8.08 -40.27
CA THR A 77 -27.07 -7.71 -41.02
C THR A 77 -27.63 -6.41 -40.45
N ALA A 78 -27.93 -5.46 -41.34
CA ALA A 78 -28.39 -4.11 -41.03
C ALA A 78 -29.83 -4.06 -40.45
N GLY A 79 -30.08 -3.14 -39.51
CA GLY A 79 -31.44 -2.86 -39.04
C GLY A 79 -31.60 -1.76 -37.99
N GLN A 80 -31.89 -0.55 -38.48
CA GLN A 80 -32.74 0.52 -37.92
C GLN A 80 -32.22 1.50 -36.83
N THR A 81 -32.18 2.75 -37.28
CA THR A 81 -32.01 4.05 -36.61
C THR A 81 -33.21 4.46 -35.74
N PRO A 82 -32.99 5.19 -34.63
CA PRO A 82 -33.89 6.28 -34.23
C PRO A 82 -33.25 7.67 -34.31
N ALA A 83 -34.12 8.65 -34.50
CA ALA A 83 -33.89 9.92 -35.14
C ALA A 83 -33.16 11.00 -34.33
N ALA A 84 -32.63 11.95 -35.12
CA ALA A 84 -31.86 13.12 -34.77
C ALA A 84 -32.61 14.17 -33.93
N GLY A 85 -31.84 14.87 -33.09
CA GLY A 85 -32.18 16.17 -32.53
C GLY A 85 -30.95 17.09 -32.48
N GLY A 86 -30.88 18.04 -33.43
CA GLY A 86 -30.47 19.43 -33.16
C GLY A 86 -28.99 19.81 -33.03
N THR A 87 -28.26 19.73 -34.13
CA THR A 87 -27.20 20.64 -34.65
C THR A 87 -26.46 21.63 -33.72
N GLY A 88 -25.17 21.34 -33.51
CA GLY A 88 -24.08 22.32 -33.45
C GLY A 88 -22.82 21.67 -34.03
N ALA A 89 -22.29 22.19 -35.15
CA ALA A 89 -21.16 21.59 -35.85
C ALA A 89 -19.89 21.65 -34.99
N VAL A 90 -19.30 20.49 -34.70
CA VAL A 90 -18.03 20.36 -33.97
C VAL A 90 -16.90 20.53 -34.98
N ASP A 91 -16.08 21.57 -34.82
CA ASP A 91 -14.92 21.81 -35.67
C ASP A 91 -13.89 20.68 -35.47
N ASN A 92 -13.26 20.20 -36.56
CA ASN A 92 -12.47 18.96 -36.62
C ASN A 92 -11.21 18.93 -35.74
N ASN A 93 -10.91 20.01 -35.02
CA ASN A 93 -9.78 20.14 -34.09
C ASN A 93 -10.19 20.24 -32.61
N SER A 94 -11.47 20.02 -32.31
CA SER A 94 -12.01 20.26 -30.97
C SER A 94 -12.40 18.98 -30.21
N PHE A 95 -12.35 17.80 -30.83
CA PHE A 95 -12.38 16.51 -30.13
C PHE A 95 -11.46 15.53 -30.86
N TYR A 96 -10.35 15.13 -30.24
CA TYR A 96 -9.30 14.34 -30.91
C TYR A 96 -8.59 13.39 -29.95
N ALA A 97 -7.83 12.43 -30.48
CA ALA A 97 -7.02 11.50 -29.69
C ALA A 97 -5.52 11.79 -29.88
N GLU A 98 -4.77 11.77 -28.78
CA GLU A 98 -3.31 11.75 -28.78
C GLU A 98 -2.87 10.33 -28.42
N ILE A 99 -2.20 9.63 -29.33
CA ILE A 99 -1.77 8.24 -29.13
C ILE A 99 -0.24 8.20 -29.15
N LYS A 100 0.36 7.68 -28.08
CA LYS A 100 1.80 7.59 -27.88
C LYS A 100 2.20 6.16 -27.51
N SER A 101 3.23 5.62 -28.15
CA SER A 101 3.93 4.43 -27.63
C SER A 101 4.77 4.84 -26.42
N ALA A 102 4.36 4.42 -25.23
CA ALA A 102 4.93 4.82 -23.96
C ALA A 102 6.12 3.95 -23.56
N ASN A 103 6.02 2.66 -23.83
CA ASN A 103 7.06 1.67 -23.53
C ASN A 103 6.98 0.49 -24.51
N SER A 104 8.08 -0.24 -24.68
CA SER A 104 8.13 -1.47 -25.47
C SER A 104 9.13 -2.47 -24.89
N TRP A 105 8.76 -3.75 -24.85
CA TRP A 105 9.59 -4.83 -24.30
C TRP A 105 9.33 -6.18 -24.99
N GLY A 106 10.23 -7.13 -24.77
CA GLY A 106 10.16 -8.46 -25.38
C GLY A 106 10.79 -8.52 -26.77
N GLU A 107 11.26 -9.71 -27.17
CA GLU A 107 11.92 -9.91 -28.46
C GLU A 107 10.98 -10.54 -29.51
N SER A 108 10.06 -11.42 -29.09
CA SER A 108 9.02 -12.00 -29.96
C SER A 108 7.91 -12.70 -29.13
N PRO A 109 6.66 -12.19 -29.11
CA PRO A 109 6.25 -10.93 -29.71
C PRO A 109 6.81 -9.72 -28.94
N VAL A 110 6.98 -8.60 -29.63
CA VAL A 110 7.26 -7.30 -29.00
C VAL A 110 5.95 -6.77 -28.42
N PHE A 111 5.97 -6.41 -27.14
CA PHE A 111 4.88 -5.73 -26.45
C PHE A 111 5.08 -4.22 -26.55
N ASN A 112 3.98 -3.50 -26.71
CA ASN A 112 3.94 -2.04 -26.77
C ASN A 112 2.83 -1.54 -25.87
N GLN A 113 3.14 -0.62 -24.99
CA GLN A 113 2.16 0.15 -24.23
C GLN A 113 1.77 1.37 -25.05
N LEU A 114 0.48 1.52 -25.35
CA LEU A 114 -0.08 2.72 -25.94
C LEU A 114 -0.78 3.53 -24.84
N ASP A 115 -0.31 4.76 -24.64
CA ASP A 115 -1.02 5.76 -23.86
C ASP A 115 -1.90 6.60 -24.82
N ILE A 116 -3.18 6.68 -24.53
CA ILE A 116 -4.21 7.30 -25.38
C ILE A 116 -4.91 8.38 -24.56
N ARG A 117 -4.83 9.63 -25.02
CA ARG A 117 -5.55 10.77 -24.44
C ARG A 117 -6.63 11.27 -25.38
N LEU A 118 -7.89 11.20 -24.98
CA LEU A 118 -9.01 11.82 -25.70
C LEU A 118 -9.24 13.23 -25.19
N VAL A 119 -9.03 14.24 -26.02
CA VAL A 119 -9.13 15.65 -25.63
C VAL A 119 -10.45 16.24 -26.14
N ASN A 120 -11.28 16.79 -25.25
CA ASN A 120 -12.50 17.51 -25.60
C ASN A 120 -12.35 19.02 -25.38
N LYS A 121 -12.22 19.77 -26.47
CA LYS A 121 -12.23 21.23 -26.56
C LYS A 121 -13.44 21.75 -27.35
N SER A 122 -14.50 20.95 -27.52
CA SER A 122 -15.64 21.24 -28.41
C SER A 122 -16.60 22.32 -27.91
N GLY A 123 -16.43 22.82 -26.68
CA GLY A 123 -17.39 23.71 -26.03
C GLY A 123 -18.63 23.02 -25.47
N MET A 124 -18.77 21.69 -25.65
CA MET A 124 -19.86 20.87 -25.09
C MET A 124 -19.33 19.54 -24.52
N ASP A 125 -20.13 18.87 -23.70
CA ASP A 125 -19.79 17.54 -23.18
C ASP A 125 -19.95 16.48 -24.27
N VAL A 126 -18.99 15.56 -24.35
CA VAL A 126 -19.00 14.42 -25.26
C VAL A 126 -19.48 13.19 -24.50
N ASN A 127 -20.55 12.55 -24.96
CA ASN A 127 -21.11 11.34 -24.35
C ASN A 127 -21.05 10.18 -25.35
N GLY A 128 -20.63 9.00 -24.90
CA GLY A 128 -20.62 7.79 -25.72
C GLY A 128 -19.62 7.84 -26.87
N TRP A 129 -18.33 7.91 -26.53
CA TRP A 129 -17.25 7.92 -27.52
C TRP A 129 -16.78 6.50 -27.88
N THR A 130 -16.21 6.35 -29.08
CA THR A 130 -15.59 5.13 -29.57
C THR A 130 -14.33 5.47 -30.36
N LEU A 131 -13.20 4.88 -29.98
CA LEU A 131 -11.92 5.00 -30.67
C LEU A 131 -11.59 3.70 -31.39
N ALA A 132 -11.35 3.76 -32.70
CA ALA A 132 -10.90 2.64 -33.52
C ALA A 132 -9.47 2.91 -34.00
N ILE A 133 -8.52 2.01 -33.72
CA ILE A 133 -7.09 2.15 -34.07
C ILE A 133 -6.66 0.98 -34.97
N ASN A 134 -6.00 1.25 -36.08
CA ASN A 134 -5.39 0.23 -36.94
C ASN A 134 -4.14 -0.35 -36.26
N VAL A 135 -4.25 -1.56 -35.74
CA VAL A 135 -3.19 -2.25 -34.99
C VAL A 135 -2.64 -3.48 -35.72
N GLY A 136 -3.24 -3.87 -36.85
CA GLY A 136 -2.82 -5.02 -37.64
C GLY A 136 -2.98 -6.33 -36.86
N ASP A 137 -1.95 -7.15 -36.81
CA ASP A 137 -1.97 -8.49 -36.20
C ASP A 137 -1.89 -8.47 -34.66
N ALA A 138 -2.06 -7.30 -34.06
CA ALA A 138 -1.89 -7.12 -32.62
C ALA A 138 -2.86 -7.99 -31.80
N LYS A 139 -2.41 -8.38 -30.61
CA LYS A 139 -3.26 -8.98 -29.57
C LYS A 139 -3.27 -8.10 -28.33
N ILE A 140 -4.45 -7.94 -27.74
CA ILE A 140 -4.59 -7.29 -26.43
C ILE A 140 -3.97 -8.21 -25.40
N ASP A 141 -3.03 -7.67 -24.63
CA ASP A 141 -2.50 -8.30 -23.42
C ASP A 141 -3.30 -7.83 -22.21
N SER A 142 -3.38 -6.51 -22.02
CA SER A 142 -4.11 -5.86 -20.94
C SER A 142 -4.51 -4.45 -21.34
N GLY A 143 -5.46 -3.84 -20.62
CA GLY A 143 -5.88 -2.46 -20.82
C GLY A 143 -6.62 -1.91 -19.61
N TRP A 144 -6.63 -0.59 -19.47
CA TRP A 144 -7.26 0.12 -18.37
C TRP A 144 -8.05 1.34 -18.87
N SER A 145 -9.04 1.77 -18.09
CA SER A 145 -9.85 2.97 -18.40
C SER A 145 -10.58 2.91 -19.76
N GLY A 146 -10.89 1.71 -20.25
CA GLY A 146 -11.66 1.49 -21.47
C GLY A 146 -12.14 0.05 -21.60
N ASN A 147 -13.11 -0.18 -22.47
CA ASN A 147 -13.49 -1.51 -22.92
C ASN A 147 -12.82 -1.78 -24.26
N TYR A 148 -12.25 -2.97 -24.46
CA TYR A 148 -11.35 -3.27 -25.58
C TYR A 148 -11.80 -4.47 -26.40
N SER A 149 -11.73 -4.36 -27.72
CA SER A 149 -11.85 -5.50 -28.63
C SER A 149 -10.99 -5.32 -29.87
N ILE A 150 -10.45 -6.40 -30.43
CA ILE A 150 -9.77 -6.40 -31.73
C ILE A 150 -10.56 -7.26 -32.71
N SER A 151 -10.91 -6.70 -33.87
CA SER A 151 -11.49 -7.44 -34.99
C SER A 151 -10.99 -6.86 -36.32
N GLY A 152 -10.65 -7.73 -37.27
CA GLY A 152 -10.16 -7.31 -38.60
C GLY A 152 -8.92 -6.41 -38.56
N GLY A 153 -8.08 -6.53 -37.53
CA GLY A 153 -6.88 -5.71 -37.32
C GLY A 153 -7.13 -4.31 -36.75
N VAL A 154 -8.35 -4.03 -36.29
CA VAL A 154 -8.74 -2.77 -35.67
C VAL A 154 -9.03 -2.97 -34.19
N LEU A 155 -8.31 -2.25 -33.32
CA LEU A 155 -8.61 -2.12 -31.91
C LEU A 155 -9.73 -1.12 -31.71
N THR A 156 -10.86 -1.55 -31.17
CA THR A 156 -11.97 -0.71 -30.76
C THR A 156 -11.93 -0.50 -29.26
N VAL A 157 -11.97 0.76 -28.83
CA VAL A 157 -12.00 1.21 -27.44
C VAL A 157 -13.26 2.03 -27.19
N THR A 158 -14.03 1.69 -26.15
CA THR A 158 -15.17 2.49 -25.69
C THR A 158 -15.01 2.88 -24.23
N GLY A 159 -15.72 3.93 -23.80
CA GLY A 159 -15.69 4.39 -22.41
C GLY A 159 -16.29 3.37 -21.44
N VAL A 160 -15.78 3.40 -20.22
CA VAL A 160 -16.35 2.75 -19.02
C VAL A 160 -17.20 3.77 -18.26
N ASP A 161 -17.96 3.33 -17.26
CA ASP A 161 -19.00 4.14 -16.60
C ASP A 161 -18.55 5.54 -16.16
N TYR A 162 -17.31 5.69 -15.69
CA TYR A 162 -16.80 6.97 -15.19
C TYR A 162 -16.18 7.89 -16.25
N ASN A 163 -15.83 7.39 -17.44
CA ASN A 163 -15.20 8.20 -18.49
C ASN A 163 -15.96 8.19 -19.83
N ASN A 164 -17.14 7.55 -19.88
CA ASN A 164 -18.01 7.56 -21.05
C ASN A 164 -18.55 8.96 -21.40
N THR A 165 -18.50 9.89 -20.43
CA THR A 165 -18.71 11.32 -20.62
C THR A 165 -17.39 12.08 -20.43
N ILE A 166 -16.98 12.87 -21.42
CA ILE A 166 -15.83 13.78 -21.33
C ILE A 166 -16.37 15.21 -21.35
N THR A 167 -16.32 15.89 -20.20
CA THR A 167 -16.77 17.28 -20.07
C THR A 167 -16.01 18.22 -21.00
N SER A 168 -16.67 19.29 -21.46
CA SER A 168 -16.00 20.30 -22.27
C SER A 168 -14.76 20.89 -21.58
N GLY A 169 -13.64 21.00 -22.30
CA GLY A 169 -12.36 21.45 -21.79
C GLY A 169 -11.55 20.36 -21.05
N SER A 170 -12.11 19.16 -20.88
CA SER A 170 -11.47 18.03 -20.18
C SER A 170 -10.91 16.99 -21.16
N ASN A 171 -10.34 15.92 -20.61
CA ASN A 171 -9.83 14.79 -21.37
C ASN A 171 -10.13 13.46 -20.66
N ALA A 172 -9.99 12.35 -21.38
CA ALA A 172 -9.96 11.00 -20.81
C ALA A 172 -8.66 10.32 -21.21
N ASP A 173 -7.92 9.83 -20.21
CA ASP A 173 -6.69 9.05 -20.39
C ASP A 173 -7.01 7.56 -20.31
N ILE A 174 -6.48 6.81 -21.26
CA ILE A 174 -6.78 5.41 -21.55
C ILE A 174 -5.44 4.74 -21.88
N GLY A 175 -5.28 3.47 -21.53
CA GLY A 175 -4.08 2.75 -21.97
C GLY A 175 -4.27 1.28 -22.20
N VAL A 176 -3.47 0.76 -23.12
CA VAL A 176 -3.54 -0.63 -23.59
C VAL A 176 -2.14 -1.17 -23.86
N ILE A 177 -1.90 -2.40 -23.46
CA ILE A 177 -0.70 -3.17 -23.82
C ILE A 177 -1.09 -4.12 -24.95
N LEU A 178 -0.39 -3.98 -26.07
CA LEU A 178 -0.58 -4.79 -27.26
C LEU A 178 0.69 -5.56 -27.60
N SER A 179 0.56 -6.83 -27.96
CA SER A 179 1.65 -7.62 -28.52
C SER A 179 1.54 -7.70 -30.04
N GLY A 180 2.65 -7.58 -30.77
CA GLY A 180 2.70 -7.84 -32.20
C GLY A 180 1.97 -6.82 -33.09
N ILE A 181 2.02 -5.53 -32.75
CA ILE A 181 1.45 -4.47 -33.60
C ILE A 181 2.12 -4.47 -34.98
N THR A 182 1.33 -4.65 -36.04
CA THR A 182 1.78 -4.51 -37.44
C THR A 182 1.06 -3.37 -38.19
N GLY A 183 0.02 -2.79 -37.59
CA GLY A 183 -0.73 -1.65 -38.12
C GLY A 183 0.01 -0.32 -37.98
N ASP A 184 -0.45 0.68 -38.74
CA ASP A 184 0.16 2.02 -38.79
C ASP A 184 -0.29 2.96 -37.65
N LEU A 185 -1.14 2.48 -36.75
CA LEU A 185 -1.75 3.25 -35.66
C LEU A 185 -2.53 4.49 -36.15
N SER A 186 -3.05 4.45 -37.38
CA SER A 186 -4.12 5.36 -37.79
C SER A 186 -5.36 5.10 -36.97
N TYR A 187 -6.09 6.16 -36.59
CA TYR A 187 -7.27 6.04 -35.75
C TYR A 187 -8.46 6.81 -36.29
N THR A 188 -9.65 6.40 -35.86
CA THR A 188 -10.91 7.13 -36.01
C THR A 188 -11.60 7.21 -34.65
N LEU A 189 -11.93 8.41 -34.21
CA LEU A 189 -12.63 8.72 -32.97
C LEU A 189 -14.04 9.22 -33.31
N THR A 190 -15.06 8.55 -32.78
CA THR A 190 -16.46 8.88 -33.03
C THR A 190 -17.18 9.20 -31.73
N ALA A 191 -18.02 10.24 -31.75
CA ALA A 191 -19.01 10.51 -30.71
C ALA A 191 -20.25 11.18 -31.33
N GLY A 192 -21.42 10.55 -31.20
CA GLY A 192 -22.63 11.00 -31.90
C GLY A 192 -22.44 11.02 -33.42
N SER A 193 -22.67 12.18 -34.05
CA SER A 193 -22.45 12.39 -35.49
C SER A 193 -21.04 12.89 -35.85
N THR A 194 -20.17 13.10 -34.85
CA THR A 194 -18.81 13.61 -35.06
C THR A 194 -17.86 12.45 -35.23
N THR A 195 -17.07 12.48 -36.31
CA THR A 195 -16.02 11.50 -36.59
C THR A 195 -14.74 12.24 -36.96
N VAL A 196 -13.65 11.96 -36.24
CA VAL A 196 -12.33 12.55 -36.45
C VAL A 196 -11.31 11.43 -36.69
N SER A 197 -10.45 11.59 -37.69
CA SER A 197 -9.39 10.62 -37.98
C SER A 197 -8.02 11.25 -37.79
N GLY A 198 -7.03 10.43 -37.40
CA GLY A 198 -5.65 10.86 -37.21
C GLY A 198 -4.67 9.70 -37.26
N THR A 199 -3.41 9.94 -36.92
CA THR A 199 -2.36 8.92 -36.86
C THR A 199 -1.49 9.16 -35.64
N ALA A 200 -1.08 8.08 -34.96
CA ALA A 200 -0.19 8.16 -33.81
C ALA A 200 1.21 8.66 -34.20
N ASN A 201 1.85 9.44 -33.33
CA ASN A 201 3.24 9.86 -33.51
C ASN A 201 4.19 8.78 -32.96
N ASN A 202 4.61 7.85 -33.82
CA ASN A 202 5.69 6.91 -33.51
C ASN A 202 7.04 7.55 -33.80
N ASN A 203 7.66 8.23 -32.83
CA ASN A 203 9.07 8.58 -32.96
C ASN A 203 9.85 8.41 -31.65
N SER A 204 10.35 7.19 -31.46
CA SER A 204 11.38 6.84 -30.50
C SER A 204 12.77 7.11 -31.12
N ASN A 205 13.24 8.36 -31.17
CA ASN A 205 14.68 8.66 -31.07
C ASN A 205 15.03 10.15 -30.91
N SER A 206 16.10 10.38 -30.16
CA SER A 206 16.73 11.66 -29.81
C SER A 206 17.20 12.49 -31.02
N GLY A 207 17.08 13.82 -30.93
CA GLY A 207 17.68 14.75 -31.89
C GLY A 207 17.40 16.22 -31.61
N ASN A 208 18.37 16.91 -31.02
CA ASN A 208 18.49 18.37 -30.97
C ASN A 208 18.09 19.03 -32.30
N ASN A 209 17.16 20.00 -32.26
CA ASN A 209 17.38 21.22 -33.03
C ASN A 209 16.68 22.44 -32.41
N ARG A 210 17.52 23.41 -32.05
CA ARG A 210 17.10 24.79 -31.78
C ARG A 210 16.69 25.43 -33.10
N THR A 211 15.49 25.99 -33.15
CA THR A 211 15.25 27.22 -33.92
C THR A 211 14.32 28.11 -33.14
N ALA A 212 14.82 29.31 -32.86
CA ALA A 212 14.10 30.39 -32.24
C ALA A 212 12.93 30.84 -33.13
N ASN A 213 11.80 31.16 -32.50
CA ASN A 213 11.01 32.30 -32.94
C ASN A 213 10.26 32.89 -31.75
N ASN A 214 10.61 34.14 -31.43
CA ASN A 214 9.84 34.99 -30.56
C ASN A 214 8.51 35.34 -31.25
N ASN A 215 7.38 35.12 -30.57
CA ASN A 215 6.37 36.17 -30.52
C ASN A 215 5.50 36.05 -29.28
N ALA A 216 5.29 37.21 -28.64
CA ALA A 216 4.55 37.41 -27.41
C ALA A 216 3.04 37.28 -27.61
N GLY A 217 2.32 36.85 -26.54
CA GLY A 217 0.89 37.16 -26.42
C GLY A 217 0.02 36.14 -25.67
N ASN A 218 0.01 36.27 -24.34
CA ASN A 218 -1.15 36.13 -23.45
C ASN A 218 -1.76 34.74 -23.15
N GLY A 219 -1.36 34.19 -21.98
CA GLY A 219 -2.28 33.92 -20.87
C GLY A 219 -3.29 32.77 -21.01
N GLY A 220 -2.86 31.56 -20.68
CA GLY A 220 -3.72 30.43 -20.33
C GLY A 220 -2.90 29.40 -19.54
N ASN A 221 -3.18 29.29 -18.25
CA ASN A 221 -2.40 28.55 -17.26
C ASN A 221 -2.38 27.05 -17.60
N GLN A 222 -1.30 26.57 -18.23
CA GLN A 222 -0.96 25.15 -18.22
C GLN A 222 -0.31 24.84 -16.88
N GLY A 223 -0.84 23.84 -16.15
CA GLY A 223 -0.29 23.36 -14.89
C GLY A 223 1.06 22.68 -15.12
N ASN A 224 2.08 23.47 -15.38
CA ASN A 224 3.46 23.04 -15.21
C ASN A 224 3.66 22.92 -13.71
N ALA A 225 3.96 21.72 -13.19
CA ALA A 225 4.37 21.55 -11.80
C ALA A 225 5.54 22.52 -11.56
N GLN A 226 5.29 23.61 -10.83
CA GLN A 226 6.35 24.56 -10.53
C GLN A 226 7.36 23.85 -9.61
N THR A 227 8.63 23.90 -9.98
CA THR A 227 9.74 23.46 -9.12
C THR A 227 9.61 24.10 -7.74
N GLY A 228 9.49 23.28 -6.70
CA GLY A 228 9.38 23.75 -5.32
C GLY A 228 10.74 24.19 -4.80
N ALA A 229 10.81 25.37 -4.20
CA ALA A 229 12.04 25.85 -3.59
C ALA A 229 12.37 25.00 -2.36
N ALA A 230 13.58 24.44 -2.34
CA ALA A 230 14.13 23.77 -1.16
C ALA A 230 14.20 24.76 0.02
N LEU A 231 13.84 24.31 1.21
CA LEU A 231 14.07 25.09 2.41
C LEU A 231 15.54 25.02 2.84
N PRO A 232 16.08 26.07 3.48
CA PRO A 232 17.36 25.98 4.17
C PRO A 232 17.33 24.85 5.20
N VAL A 233 18.17 23.83 4.99
CA VAL A 233 18.21 22.65 5.87
C VAL A 233 19.05 22.99 7.12
N PRO A 234 18.46 22.98 8.33
CA PRO A 234 19.22 23.15 9.55
C PRO A 234 20.10 21.91 9.80
N ALA A 235 21.07 22.02 10.71
CA ALA A 235 21.87 20.86 11.13
C ALA A 235 20.99 19.83 11.85
N PRO A 236 21.31 18.52 11.78
CA PRO A 236 20.65 17.50 12.58
C PRO A 236 20.70 17.79 14.07
N THR A 237 19.64 17.41 14.78
CA THR A 237 19.49 17.55 16.23
C THR A 237 19.17 16.20 16.89
N THR A 238 19.11 16.21 18.21
CA THR A 238 18.83 15.01 19.04
C THR A 238 17.95 15.36 20.24
N ASP A 239 17.19 16.46 20.15
CA ASP A 239 16.31 16.95 21.21
C ASP A 239 14.86 16.46 21.11
N ASP A 240 14.48 15.86 19.98
CA ASP A 240 13.09 15.44 19.70
C ASP A 240 12.83 13.94 19.91
N TRP A 241 13.74 13.23 20.59
CA TRP A 241 13.55 11.82 20.91
C TRP A 241 12.34 11.60 21.85
N LEU A 242 11.65 10.49 21.64
CA LEU A 242 10.43 10.12 22.35
C LEU A 242 10.63 8.86 23.20
N HIS A 243 9.71 8.65 24.13
CA HIS A 243 9.61 7.42 24.92
C HIS A 243 8.15 7.13 25.25
N THR A 244 7.89 5.92 25.74
CA THR A 244 6.56 5.46 26.14
C THR A 244 6.46 5.33 27.65
N ASP A 245 5.28 5.66 28.18
CA ASP A 245 4.90 5.40 29.57
C ASP A 245 3.40 5.04 29.60
N GLY A 246 3.07 3.85 30.11
CA GLY A 246 1.74 3.26 29.96
C GLY A 246 1.31 3.20 28.49
N ASN A 247 0.16 3.79 28.17
CA ASN A 247 -0.35 3.90 26.80
C ASN A 247 -0.04 5.24 26.11
N GLY A 248 0.78 6.10 26.72
CA GLY A 248 1.17 7.41 26.18
C GLY A 248 2.57 7.41 25.57
N ILE A 249 2.79 8.35 24.65
CA ILE A 249 4.11 8.68 24.08
C ILE A 249 4.48 10.08 24.57
N TYR A 250 5.72 10.28 25.01
CA TYR A 250 6.19 11.48 25.67
C TYR A 250 7.52 11.98 25.10
N ASP A 251 7.67 13.30 25.03
CA ASP A 251 8.96 13.94 24.76
C ASP A 251 9.92 13.81 25.95
N LYS A 252 11.17 14.26 25.78
CA LYS A 252 12.17 14.29 26.86
C LYS A 252 11.81 15.16 28.07
N ASN A 253 10.82 16.06 27.93
CA ASN A 253 10.36 16.98 28.97
C ASN A 253 9.11 16.47 29.71
N GLY A 254 8.59 15.29 29.34
CA GLY A 254 7.38 14.69 29.92
C GLY A 254 6.08 15.21 29.30
N LYS A 255 6.11 15.87 28.14
CA LYS A 255 4.93 16.30 27.40
C LYS A 255 4.39 15.13 26.59
N GLN A 256 3.14 14.77 26.82
CA GLN A 256 2.48 13.74 26.01
C GLN A 256 2.28 14.27 24.58
N VAL A 257 2.65 13.47 23.60
CA VAL A 257 2.57 13.82 22.17
C VAL A 257 1.51 12.99 21.46
N TRP A 258 1.02 13.53 20.34
CA TRP A 258 0.13 12.81 19.42
C TRP A 258 0.78 12.70 18.04
N LEU A 259 1.11 11.49 17.63
CA LEU A 259 1.65 11.21 16.29
C LEU A 259 0.45 11.09 15.33
N THR A 260 0.29 12.09 14.47
CA THR A 260 -0.79 12.18 13.49
C THR A 260 -0.18 12.39 12.10
N GLY A 261 -0.02 11.30 11.36
CA GLY A 261 0.78 11.27 10.15
C GLY A 261 0.05 10.72 8.92
N CYS A 262 0.81 10.56 7.84
CA CYS A 262 0.38 9.87 6.63
C CYS A 262 1.51 8.98 6.08
N ASN A 263 1.12 8.04 5.22
CA ASN A 263 2.03 7.17 4.51
C ASN A 263 2.42 7.77 3.15
N TRP A 264 3.70 7.73 2.78
CA TRP A 264 4.13 7.98 1.40
C TRP A 264 5.02 6.84 0.92
N PHE A 265 4.44 5.94 0.13
CA PHE A 265 5.16 4.75 -0.36
C PHE A 265 5.93 5.02 -1.66
N GLY A 266 6.85 4.10 -1.99
CA GLY A 266 7.62 4.13 -3.23
C GLY A 266 9.01 3.53 -3.08
N TYR A 267 9.69 3.76 -1.94
CA TYR A 267 11.02 3.18 -1.69
C TYR A 267 11.00 1.65 -1.56
N ASN A 268 9.83 1.05 -1.32
CA ASN A 268 9.61 -0.39 -1.38
C ASN A 268 9.37 -0.92 -2.81
N THR A 269 9.11 -0.04 -3.78
CA THR A 269 8.77 -0.38 -5.17
C THR A 269 9.96 -0.19 -6.10
N GLY A 270 9.81 -0.59 -7.38
CA GLY A 270 10.85 -0.45 -8.40
C GLY A 270 11.18 0.99 -8.81
N THR A 271 10.52 2.01 -8.25
CA THR A 271 10.88 3.42 -8.47
C THR A 271 12.12 3.83 -7.70
N ASN A 272 12.49 3.09 -6.63
CA ASN A 272 13.60 3.37 -5.72
C ASN A 272 13.58 4.78 -5.12
N THR A 273 12.41 5.41 -5.07
CA THR A 273 12.13 6.71 -4.46
C THR A 273 10.63 6.81 -4.20
N PHE A 274 10.13 7.93 -3.71
CA PHE A 274 8.71 8.12 -3.57
C PHE A 274 7.95 8.02 -4.91
N ASP A 275 6.85 7.26 -4.89
CA ASP A 275 5.93 7.23 -6.02
C ASP A 275 5.25 8.61 -6.17
N GLY A 276 4.99 9.00 -7.41
CA GLY A 276 4.43 10.31 -7.77
C GLY A 276 5.44 11.31 -8.31
N LEU A 277 6.75 11.14 -8.07
CA LEU A 277 7.78 12.10 -8.52
C LEU A 277 7.96 12.15 -10.05
N TRP A 278 7.28 11.29 -10.81
CA TRP A 278 7.11 11.44 -12.26
C TRP A 278 6.15 12.60 -12.63
N ALA A 279 5.28 13.01 -11.71
CA ALA A 279 4.26 14.04 -11.91
C ALA A 279 4.43 15.25 -10.97
N CYS A 280 4.78 15.03 -9.70
CA CYS A 280 4.90 16.10 -8.70
C CYS A 280 6.35 16.50 -8.40
N ASP A 281 6.48 17.64 -7.73
CA ASP A 281 7.74 18.13 -7.17
C ASP A 281 7.91 17.64 -5.72
N LEU A 282 9.10 17.15 -5.38
CA LEU A 282 9.41 16.58 -4.06
C LEU A 282 9.24 17.61 -2.94
N ASN A 283 9.82 18.80 -3.09
CA ASN A 283 9.78 19.84 -2.05
C ASN A 283 8.37 20.35 -1.81
N ASN A 284 7.58 20.56 -2.87
CA ASN A 284 6.19 20.96 -2.75
C ASN A 284 5.34 19.88 -2.07
N SER A 285 5.62 18.59 -2.33
CA SER A 285 4.92 17.48 -1.67
C SER A 285 5.24 17.42 -0.17
N ILE A 286 6.52 17.47 0.23
CA ILE A 286 6.94 17.50 1.64
C ILE A 286 6.33 18.71 2.37
N LYS A 287 6.48 19.90 1.77
CA LYS A 287 5.89 21.14 2.30
C LYS A 287 4.37 21.03 2.40
N GLY A 288 3.73 20.45 1.38
CA GLY A 288 2.29 20.22 1.35
C GLY A 288 1.85 19.35 2.52
N ILE A 289 2.50 18.21 2.74
CA ILE A 289 2.20 17.30 3.84
C ILE A 289 2.29 18.03 5.20
N ALA A 290 3.39 18.77 5.42
CA ALA A 290 3.58 19.52 6.67
C ALA A 290 2.55 20.67 6.83
N ASP A 291 2.28 21.44 5.78
CA ASP A 291 1.29 22.53 5.81
C ASP A 291 -0.15 22.04 6.02
N HIS A 292 -0.43 20.78 5.68
CA HIS A 292 -1.70 20.12 5.94
C HIS A 292 -1.76 19.50 7.35
N GLY A 293 -0.72 19.68 8.17
CA GLY A 293 -0.76 19.37 9.60
C GLY A 293 -0.36 17.94 9.97
N PHE A 294 0.15 17.16 9.01
CA PHE A 294 0.74 15.86 9.31
C PHE A 294 2.11 16.08 9.95
N ASN A 295 2.33 15.54 11.16
CA ASN A 295 3.58 15.71 11.89
C ASN A 295 4.53 14.51 11.79
N LEU A 296 4.06 13.42 11.16
CA LEU A 296 4.81 12.19 10.92
C LEU A 296 4.59 11.70 9.48
N LEU A 297 5.66 11.30 8.82
CA LEU A 297 5.66 10.62 7.53
C LEU A 297 6.11 9.16 7.73
N ARG A 298 5.20 8.19 7.56
CA ARG A 298 5.56 6.76 7.48
C ARG A 298 6.08 6.49 6.07
N VAL A 299 7.30 5.97 5.96
CA VAL A 299 8.00 5.73 4.70
C VAL A 299 8.22 4.23 4.49
N PRO A 300 7.33 3.58 3.72
CA PRO A 300 7.54 2.24 3.20
C PRO A 300 8.82 2.10 2.37
N ILE A 301 9.73 1.22 2.81
CA ILE A 301 11.02 0.92 2.17
C ILE A 301 11.31 -0.59 2.22
N SER A 302 12.02 -1.12 1.22
CA SER A 302 12.42 -2.53 1.23
C SER A 302 13.76 -2.76 1.95
N ALA A 303 13.92 -3.94 2.57
CA ALA A 303 15.21 -4.36 3.13
C ALA A 303 16.29 -4.51 2.04
N GLU A 304 15.93 -4.98 0.85
CA GLU A 304 16.82 -5.08 -0.31
C GLU A 304 17.41 -3.72 -0.72
N LEU A 305 16.59 -2.66 -0.80
CA LEU A 305 17.07 -1.35 -1.19
C LEU A 305 18.07 -0.80 -0.18
N ILE A 306 17.77 -0.95 1.12
CA ILE A 306 18.71 -0.62 2.21
C ILE A 306 19.99 -1.47 2.10
N LEU A 307 19.84 -2.75 1.78
CA LEU A 307 20.86 -3.69 1.26
C LEU A 307 21.86 -3.04 0.31
N GLN A 308 21.30 -2.54 -0.79
CA GLN A 308 22.04 -1.96 -1.88
C GLN A 308 22.73 -0.65 -1.45
N TRP A 309 22.03 0.20 -0.70
CA TRP A 309 22.58 1.42 -0.11
C TRP A 309 23.79 1.14 0.79
N LYS A 310 23.63 0.24 1.75
CA LYS A 310 24.69 -0.21 2.68
C LYS A 310 25.93 -0.71 1.96
N ASN A 311 25.74 -1.38 0.83
CA ASN A 311 26.83 -1.97 0.05
C ASN A 311 27.43 -1.01 -0.99
N GLY A 312 27.04 0.28 -1.00
CA GLY A 312 27.54 1.26 -1.95
C GLY A 312 27.07 1.02 -3.39
N LYS A 313 25.91 0.37 -3.55
CA LYS A 313 25.29 0.01 -4.83
C LYS A 313 23.89 0.64 -4.96
N ALA A 314 23.69 1.82 -4.39
CA ALA A 314 22.41 2.50 -4.45
C ALA A 314 21.96 2.65 -5.92
N PRO A 315 20.73 2.22 -6.27
CA PRO A 315 20.24 2.33 -7.63
C PRO A 315 19.90 3.80 -7.96
N GLU A 316 19.72 4.07 -9.26
CA GLU A 316 19.10 5.30 -9.71
C GLU A 316 17.61 5.31 -9.34
N ALA A 317 17.09 6.51 -9.05
CA ALA A 317 15.68 6.72 -8.77
C ALA A 317 14.89 7.10 -10.03
N ASN A 318 13.63 6.65 -10.12
CA ASN A 318 12.74 7.03 -11.21
C ASN A 318 11.91 8.26 -10.84
N PHE A 319 12.21 9.39 -11.48
CA PHE A 319 11.48 10.65 -11.29
C PHE A 319 11.55 11.53 -12.55
N ASN A 320 10.67 12.53 -12.62
CA ASN A 320 10.72 13.52 -13.68
C ASN A 320 11.85 14.52 -13.42
N GLN A 321 12.93 14.38 -14.18
CA GLN A 321 14.14 15.20 -14.06
C GLN A 321 13.95 16.67 -14.43
N ALA A 322 12.89 17.04 -15.16
CA ALA A 322 12.60 18.44 -15.43
C ALA A 322 11.95 19.11 -14.20
N THR A 323 10.94 18.45 -13.63
CA THR A 323 10.24 18.92 -12.42
C THR A 323 11.16 18.90 -11.20
N ASN A 324 11.97 17.86 -11.04
CA ASN A 324 12.86 17.66 -9.90
C ASN A 324 14.34 17.79 -10.31
N SER A 325 14.67 18.82 -11.09
CA SER A 325 16.03 19.00 -11.67
C SER A 325 17.16 19.10 -10.64
N TYR A 326 16.86 19.50 -9.40
CA TYR A 326 17.81 19.55 -8.29
C TYR A 326 18.19 18.18 -7.74
N LEU A 327 17.48 17.11 -8.12
CA LEU A 327 17.83 15.72 -7.79
C LEU A 327 18.70 15.06 -8.87
N VAL A 328 18.90 15.70 -10.02
CA VAL A 328 19.68 15.11 -11.13
C VAL A 328 21.12 14.87 -10.69
N GLY A 329 21.55 13.62 -10.85
CA GLY A 329 22.88 13.15 -10.43
C GLY A 329 22.94 12.59 -9.01
N MET A 330 21.83 12.61 -8.27
CA MET A 330 21.68 11.91 -6.99
C MET A 330 21.17 10.49 -7.23
N ASN A 331 21.76 9.50 -6.56
CA ASN A 331 21.18 8.16 -6.48
C ASN A 331 20.04 8.09 -5.44
N SER A 332 19.36 6.95 -5.36
CA SER A 332 18.25 6.71 -4.44
C SER A 332 18.55 7.04 -2.96
N LEU A 333 19.74 6.70 -2.44
CA LEU A 333 20.13 7.03 -1.06
C LEU A 333 20.35 8.52 -0.86
N GLU A 334 21.01 9.18 -1.82
CA GLU A 334 21.26 10.63 -1.74
C GLU A 334 19.96 11.43 -1.80
N ILE A 335 18.97 10.95 -2.56
CA ILE A 335 17.61 11.50 -2.57
C ILE A 335 16.94 11.26 -1.21
N PHE A 336 17.09 10.09 -0.61
CA PHE A 336 16.55 9.84 0.73
C PHE A 336 17.21 10.73 1.80
N ASP A 337 18.53 10.92 1.77
CA ASP A 337 19.24 11.87 2.65
C ASP A 337 18.71 13.31 2.45
N TYR A 338 18.44 13.70 1.21
CA TYR A 338 17.83 14.99 0.89
C TYR A 338 16.41 15.11 1.49
N VAL A 339 15.59 14.07 1.38
CA VAL A 339 14.25 13.99 1.98
C VAL A 339 14.32 14.18 3.49
N VAL A 340 15.22 13.48 4.18
CA VAL A 340 15.39 13.63 5.64
C VAL A 340 15.70 15.08 5.99
N GLY A 341 16.64 15.71 5.26
CA GLY A 341 16.96 17.13 5.44
C GLY A 341 15.77 18.08 5.21
N GLN A 342 14.96 17.84 4.17
CA GLN A 342 13.79 18.67 3.87
C GLN A 342 12.63 18.42 4.84
N CYS A 343 12.44 17.20 5.34
CA CYS A 343 11.46 16.92 6.40
C CYS A 343 11.84 17.68 7.67
N ARG A 344 13.12 17.65 8.07
CA ARG A 344 13.64 18.45 9.18
C ARG A 344 13.34 19.94 9.00
N ALA A 345 13.64 20.49 7.82
CA ALA A 345 13.42 21.91 7.54
C ALA A 345 11.93 22.32 7.60
N ASN A 346 11.00 21.35 7.48
CA ASN A 346 9.56 21.56 7.59
C ASN A 346 9.00 21.15 8.97
N GLY A 347 9.83 20.79 9.96
CA GLY A 347 9.38 20.30 11.27
C GLY A 347 8.64 18.96 11.21
N LEU A 348 8.78 18.21 10.11
CA LEU A 348 8.15 16.92 9.86
C LEU A 348 9.08 15.79 10.31
N LYS A 349 8.56 14.83 11.09
CA LYS A 349 9.30 13.64 11.51
C LYS A 349 9.00 12.44 10.59
N ILE A 350 9.86 11.43 10.64
CA ILE A 350 9.82 10.24 9.79
C ILE A 350 9.74 8.99 10.68
N MET A 351 8.91 8.05 10.26
CA MET A 351 8.92 6.66 10.68
C MET A 351 9.31 5.78 9.49
N LEU A 352 10.36 4.99 9.63
CA LEU A 352 10.75 4.02 8.61
C LEU A 352 9.93 2.76 8.76
N ASP A 353 9.41 2.23 7.65
CA ASP A 353 8.69 0.96 7.62
C ASP A 353 9.38 -0.01 6.67
N ILE A 354 9.81 -1.17 7.17
CA ILE A 354 10.25 -2.26 6.30
C ILE A 354 9.02 -2.92 5.66
N HIS A 355 8.61 -2.34 4.54
CA HIS A 355 7.37 -2.70 3.88
C HIS A 355 7.46 -4.02 3.13
N SER A 356 8.66 -4.41 2.73
CA SER A 356 8.93 -5.67 2.04
C SER A 356 10.39 -6.10 2.21
N ALA A 357 10.64 -7.41 2.11
CA ALA A 357 12.00 -7.94 2.07
C ALA A 357 12.70 -7.50 0.77
N GLU A 358 12.05 -7.72 -0.38
CA GLU A 358 12.56 -7.37 -1.72
C GLU A 358 11.93 -6.07 -2.24
N THR A 359 12.66 -5.34 -3.09
CA THR A 359 12.16 -4.15 -3.79
C THR A 359 11.18 -4.59 -4.87
N ASN A 360 9.88 -4.52 -4.57
CA ASN A 360 8.82 -5.01 -5.43
C ASN A 360 7.49 -4.31 -5.08
N ALA A 361 6.76 -3.83 -6.09
CA ALA A 361 5.45 -3.20 -5.89
C ALA A 361 4.43 -4.13 -5.19
N SER A 362 4.54 -5.45 -5.40
CA SER A 362 3.73 -6.47 -4.71
C SER A 362 4.46 -7.13 -3.54
N GLY A 363 5.60 -6.58 -3.10
CA GLY A 363 6.43 -7.16 -2.04
C GLY A 363 5.73 -7.25 -0.68
N HIS A 364 4.72 -6.40 -0.45
CA HIS A 364 3.89 -6.41 0.77
C HIS A 364 3.11 -7.73 0.93
N THR A 365 2.83 -8.46 -0.16
CA THR A 365 2.13 -9.76 -0.14
C THR A 365 2.98 -10.92 0.39
N VAL A 366 4.24 -10.66 0.75
CA VAL A 366 5.10 -11.66 1.39
C VAL A 366 4.81 -11.68 2.89
N ASN A 367 4.32 -12.83 3.35
CA ASN A 367 3.95 -13.11 4.74
C ASN A 367 5.03 -12.73 5.77
N LEU A 368 6.30 -13.02 5.45
CA LEU A 368 7.44 -12.95 6.37
C LEU A 368 8.46 -11.87 5.96
N TRP A 369 9.36 -11.51 6.87
CA TRP A 369 10.43 -10.51 6.67
C TRP A 369 11.63 -11.02 5.85
N TYR A 370 11.55 -12.24 5.33
CA TYR A 370 12.62 -12.89 4.58
C TYR A 370 12.07 -13.65 3.37
N THR A 371 12.94 -13.86 2.39
CA THR A 371 12.71 -14.67 1.18
C THR A 371 13.89 -15.61 0.97
N ASP A 372 13.94 -16.28 -0.18
CA ASP A 372 15.13 -17.01 -0.64
C ASP A 372 16.31 -16.09 -1.01
N LYS A 373 16.05 -14.80 -1.29
CA LYS A 373 17.08 -13.81 -1.63
C LYS A 373 17.51 -12.93 -0.45
N ILE A 374 16.58 -12.63 0.45
CA ILE A 374 16.82 -11.77 1.62
C ILE A 374 16.65 -12.63 2.87
N THR A 375 17.74 -12.90 3.57
CA THR A 375 17.67 -13.69 4.81
C THR A 375 17.20 -12.84 5.98
N THR A 376 16.74 -13.48 7.06
CA THR A 376 16.48 -12.80 8.34
C THR A 376 17.66 -11.95 8.82
N ALA A 377 18.89 -12.44 8.66
CA ALA A 377 20.09 -11.70 9.06
C ALA A 377 20.33 -10.47 8.16
N ASP A 378 19.98 -10.55 6.87
CA ASP A 378 20.04 -9.40 5.96
C ASP A 378 18.99 -8.35 6.36
N TYR A 379 17.77 -8.77 6.65
CA TYR A 379 16.71 -7.92 7.16
C TYR A 379 17.12 -7.18 8.46
N GLU A 380 17.64 -7.89 9.46
CA GLU A 380 18.16 -7.28 10.69
C GLU A 380 19.33 -6.32 10.41
N ALA A 381 20.21 -6.66 9.46
CA ALA A 381 21.33 -5.82 9.07
C ALA A 381 20.89 -4.54 8.34
N ALA A 382 19.80 -4.58 7.57
CA ALA A 382 19.20 -3.42 6.94
C ALA A 382 18.70 -2.42 8.00
N LEU A 383 17.87 -2.91 8.93
CA LEU A 383 17.35 -2.13 10.06
C LEU A 383 18.47 -1.50 10.89
N ALA A 384 19.45 -2.30 11.30
CA ALA A 384 20.59 -1.81 12.09
C ALA A 384 21.41 -0.75 11.34
N TRP A 385 21.55 -0.88 10.02
CA TRP A 385 22.30 0.09 9.22
C TRP A 385 21.58 1.44 9.13
N MET A 386 20.26 1.44 8.89
CA MET A 386 19.46 2.67 8.91
C MET A 386 19.53 3.34 10.28
N ALA A 387 19.37 2.56 11.36
CA ALA A 387 19.47 3.06 12.72
C ALA A 387 20.84 3.69 13.01
N ASP A 388 21.94 3.05 12.60
CA ASP A 388 23.30 3.57 12.81
C ASP A 388 23.59 4.83 11.99
N ARG A 389 23.11 4.88 10.74
CA ARG A 389 23.30 6.00 9.82
C ARG A 389 22.65 7.29 10.33
N TYR A 390 21.42 7.20 10.83
CA TYR A 390 20.62 8.36 11.23
C TYR A 390 20.55 8.60 12.74
N LYS A 391 21.35 7.90 13.57
CA LYS A 391 21.28 8.01 15.05
C LYS A 391 21.52 9.40 15.64
N ASN A 392 22.10 10.33 14.88
CA ASN A 392 22.37 11.70 15.30
C ASN A 392 21.40 12.70 14.64
N ASP A 393 20.29 12.21 14.07
CA ASP A 393 19.28 12.99 13.39
C ASP A 393 17.90 12.54 13.85
N ASP A 394 17.32 13.27 14.81
CA ASP A 394 15.99 13.03 15.35
C ASP A 394 14.85 13.37 14.38
N THR A 395 15.13 13.53 13.09
CA THR A 395 14.10 13.53 12.05
C THR A 395 13.51 12.14 11.89
N ILE A 396 14.31 11.07 12.01
CA ILE A 396 13.81 9.68 12.00
C ILE A 396 13.63 9.23 13.45
N ILE A 397 12.39 9.23 13.93
CA ILE A 397 12.07 8.99 15.35
C ILE A 397 11.59 7.56 15.65
N ALA A 398 11.29 6.78 14.61
CA ALA A 398 10.64 5.49 14.77
C ALA A 398 11.00 4.49 13.65
N PHE A 399 10.98 3.21 14.01
CA PHE A 399 11.14 2.08 13.10
C PHE A 399 9.94 1.13 13.27
N ASP A 400 9.13 1.05 12.22
CA ASP A 400 8.14 0.00 12.00
C ASP A 400 8.85 -1.20 11.38
N LEU A 401 8.90 -2.28 12.16
CA LEU A 401 9.87 -3.34 11.93
C LEU A 401 9.55 -4.16 10.69
N LYS A 402 8.27 -4.41 10.37
CA LYS A 402 7.81 -5.22 9.23
C LYS A 402 6.35 -4.88 8.97
N ASN A 403 6.05 -4.41 7.77
CA ASN A 403 4.67 -4.22 7.32
C ASN A 403 3.88 -5.52 7.24
N GLU A 404 2.85 -5.66 8.03
CA GLU A 404 1.83 -6.70 7.94
C GLU A 404 2.38 -8.14 7.93
N PRO A 405 2.97 -8.66 9.01
CA PRO A 405 3.18 -10.11 9.12
C PRO A 405 1.85 -10.85 8.99
N HIS A 406 1.78 -11.87 8.13
CA HIS A 406 0.51 -12.54 7.83
C HIS A 406 0.69 -14.01 7.40
N GLY A 407 -0.39 -14.64 6.95
CA GLY A 407 -0.45 -16.00 6.48
C GLY A 407 -1.52 -16.82 7.21
N LYS A 408 -2.10 -17.75 6.46
CA LYS A 408 -3.21 -18.60 6.87
C LYS A 408 -2.71 -19.92 7.47
N PRO A 409 -3.54 -20.61 8.26
CA PRO A 409 -3.12 -21.84 8.95
C PRO A 409 -2.64 -22.95 8.01
N ASN A 410 -3.20 -23.04 6.81
CA ASN A 410 -2.82 -24.03 5.80
C ASN A 410 -1.48 -23.72 5.09
N GLU A 411 -0.88 -22.56 5.32
CA GLU A 411 0.43 -22.17 4.77
C GLU A 411 1.61 -22.61 5.66
N GLY A 412 1.32 -23.14 6.85
CA GLY A 412 2.32 -23.77 7.73
C GLY A 412 3.47 -22.84 8.08
N THR A 413 4.71 -23.24 7.77
CA THR A 413 5.92 -22.46 8.09
C THR A 413 6.06 -21.17 7.30
N SER A 414 5.22 -20.93 6.29
CA SER A 414 5.17 -19.67 5.57
C SER A 414 4.24 -18.63 6.22
N ALA A 415 3.43 -19.01 7.21
CA ALA A 415 2.58 -18.08 7.93
C ALA A 415 3.30 -17.49 9.15
N ALA A 416 3.16 -16.18 9.38
CA ALA A 416 3.66 -15.54 10.59
C ALA A 416 2.89 -16.04 11.82
N VAL A 417 3.60 -16.46 12.85
CA VAL A 417 3.02 -16.94 14.12
C VAL A 417 3.45 -16.07 15.30
N TRP A 418 2.72 -16.16 16.41
CA TRP A 418 3.01 -15.41 17.64
C TRP A 418 2.90 -16.32 18.87
N ASN A 419 4.04 -16.66 19.48
CA ASN A 419 4.15 -17.39 20.75
C ASN A 419 5.58 -17.25 21.31
N ASP A 420 5.93 -17.98 22.37
CA ASP A 420 7.28 -17.97 22.97
C ASP A 420 8.29 -18.95 22.32
N SER A 421 7.99 -19.51 21.15
CA SER A 421 8.96 -20.35 20.42
C SER A 421 10.03 -19.52 19.71
N THR A 422 11.11 -20.16 19.26
CA THR A 422 12.12 -19.54 18.39
C THR A 422 11.98 -20.00 16.94
N ALA A 423 10.77 -20.35 16.51
CA ALA A 423 10.52 -20.77 15.14
C ALA A 423 10.89 -19.65 14.15
N ALA A 424 11.38 -20.01 12.96
CA ALA A 424 11.86 -19.04 11.98
C ALA A 424 10.77 -18.07 11.49
N ASN A 425 9.50 -18.49 11.52
CA ASN A 425 8.33 -17.69 11.15
C ASN A 425 7.63 -17.04 12.36
N ASN A 426 8.21 -17.10 13.56
CA ASN A 426 7.62 -16.48 14.74
C ASN A 426 7.92 -14.97 14.76
N TRP A 427 6.89 -14.17 14.48
CA TRP A 427 6.99 -12.73 14.40
C TRP A 427 7.37 -12.10 15.74
N LYS A 428 6.80 -12.55 16.87
CA LYS A 428 7.14 -12.01 18.19
C LYS A 428 8.63 -12.16 18.50
N TYR A 429 9.17 -13.35 18.22
CA TYR A 429 10.59 -13.63 18.43
C TYR A 429 11.48 -12.80 17.51
N GLU A 430 11.11 -12.63 16.24
CA GLU A 430 11.87 -11.77 15.34
C GLU A 430 11.76 -10.30 15.71
N ALA A 431 10.58 -9.78 16.05
CA ALA A 431 10.38 -8.39 16.44
C ALA A 431 11.30 -8.02 17.61
N GLU A 432 11.45 -8.89 18.61
CA GLU A 432 12.41 -8.70 19.72
C GLU A 432 13.86 -8.63 19.24
N ARG A 433 14.26 -9.44 18.26
CA ARG A 433 15.62 -9.46 17.70
C ARG A 433 15.89 -8.27 16.79
N ALA A 434 14.97 -7.94 15.89
CA ALA A 434 15.02 -6.79 15.01
C ALA A 434 15.05 -5.48 15.80
N ALA A 435 14.21 -5.35 16.84
CA ALA A 435 14.26 -4.24 17.79
C ALA A 435 15.62 -4.15 18.49
N ALA A 436 16.17 -5.28 18.96
CA ALA A 436 17.49 -5.29 19.58
C ALA A 436 18.60 -4.85 18.60
N ALA A 437 18.50 -5.21 17.32
CA ALA A 437 19.43 -4.78 16.28
C ALA A 437 19.37 -3.26 16.03
N VAL A 438 18.16 -2.68 16.00
CA VAL A 438 17.94 -1.23 15.91
C VAL A 438 18.46 -0.50 17.16
N LEU A 439 18.01 -0.92 18.36
CA LEU A 439 18.28 -0.24 19.63
C LEU A 439 19.73 -0.39 20.10
N ALA A 440 20.47 -1.37 19.58
CA ALA A 440 21.92 -1.45 19.75
C ALA A 440 22.66 -0.32 19.01
N LYS A 441 22.06 0.25 17.97
CA LYS A 441 22.65 1.32 17.15
C LYS A 441 22.09 2.70 17.49
N ASN A 442 20.78 2.78 17.69
CA ASN A 442 20.10 3.98 18.14
C ASN A 442 19.13 3.64 19.28
N PRO A 443 19.51 3.87 20.56
CA PRO A 443 18.65 3.55 21.70
C PRO A 443 17.49 4.52 21.91
N ASN A 444 17.37 5.57 21.08
CA ASN A 444 16.41 6.66 21.31
C ASN A 444 15.14 6.56 20.45
N VAL A 445 15.14 5.72 19.41
CA VAL A 445 13.98 5.58 18.50
C VAL A 445 12.89 4.73 19.13
N LEU A 446 11.64 5.04 18.79
CA LEU A 446 10.51 4.17 19.04
C LEU A 446 10.57 2.94 18.12
N ILE A 447 10.05 1.82 18.61
CA ILE A 447 9.95 0.56 17.89
C ILE A 447 8.48 0.19 17.75
N MET A 448 8.04 0.09 16.51
CA MET A 448 6.67 -0.22 16.14
C MET A 448 6.59 -1.70 15.79
N VAL A 449 5.67 -2.40 16.45
CA VAL A 449 5.43 -3.82 16.25
C VAL A 449 3.98 -4.05 15.84
N GLU A 450 3.78 -4.41 14.58
CA GLU A 450 2.46 -4.83 14.08
C GLU A 450 2.07 -6.23 14.60
N GLY A 451 0.83 -6.64 14.35
CA GLY A 451 0.29 -7.96 14.65
C GLY A 451 0.55 -9.02 13.58
N THR A 452 -0.16 -10.14 13.66
CA THR A 452 -0.22 -11.18 12.61
C THR A 452 -1.58 -11.20 11.90
N GLU A 453 -1.84 -12.13 10.99
CA GLU A 453 -3.20 -12.37 10.46
C GLU A 453 -4.03 -13.26 11.42
N ILE A 454 -3.40 -14.31 11.96
CA ILE A 454 -4.07 -15.34 12.75
C ILE A 454 -3.54 -15.45 14.18
N TYR A 455 -4.43 -15.84 15.10
CA TYR A 455 -4.07 -16.23 16.47
C TYR A 455 -4.94 -17.40 16.98
N PRO A 456 -4.40 -18.44 17.62
CA PRO A 456 -5.16 -19.60 18.06
C PRO A 456 -6.25 -19.24 19.08
N LYS A 457 -7.46 -19.78 18.91
CA LYS A 457 -8.56 -19.62 19.88
C LYS A 457 -8.32 -20.35 21.19
N ASN A 458 -7.57 -21.47 21.12
CA ASN A 458 -7.21 -22.27 22.28
C ASN A 458 -5.71 -22.56 22.26
N ILE A 459 -4.93 -21.67 22.90
CA ILE A 459 -3.47 -21.79 22.99
C ILE A 459 -3.02 -23.04 23.77
N ALA A 460 -3.87 -23.61 24.64
CA ALA A 460 -3.53 -24.81 25.39
C ALA A 460 -3.44 -26.05 24.50
N THR A 461 -4.17 -26.07 23.38
CA THR A 461 -4.18 -27.19 22.43
C THR A 461 -3.55 -26.85 21.09
N ASN A 462 -3.50 -25.58 20.68
CA ASN A 462 -3.01 -25.13 19.37
C ASN A 462 -2.03 -23.95 19.48
N GLY A 463 -1.35 -23.79 20.62
CA GLY A 463 -0.38 -22.71 20.84
C GLY A 463 0.88 -22.82 19.97
N ASP A 464 1.13 -23.99 19.37
CA ASP A 464 2.18 -24.26 18.39
C ASP A 464 1.72 -24.08 16.94
N PHE A 465 0.47 -23.63 16.71
CA PHE A 465 -0.10 -23.35 15.39
C PHE A 465 -0.13 -24.58 14.46
N HIS A 466 -0.21 -25.80 15.01
CA HIS A 466 -0.21 -27.02 14.19
C HIS A 466 -1.53 -27.26 13.45
N SER A 467 -2.66 -26.72 13.94
CA SER A 467 -3.96 -26.90 13.27
C SER A 467 -3.98 -26.15 11.94
N THR A 468 -4.50 -26.80 10.91
CA THR A 468 -4.75 -26.18 9.60
C THR A 468 -6.20 -25.76 9.40
N ASP A 469 -7.07 -25.96 10.41
CA ASP A 469 -8.48 -25.56 10.35
C ASP A 469 -8.62 -24.08 10.74
N SER A 470 -9.09 -23.26 9.81
CA SER A 470 -9.37 -21.84 10.06
C SER A 470 -10.35 -21.61 11.22
N ALA A 471 -11.21 -22.58 11.54
CA ALA A 471 -12.12 -22.48 12.68
C ALA A 471 -11.40 -22.41 14.03
N ASP A 472 -10.15 -22.89 14.11
CA ASP A 472 -9.33 -22.88 15.34
C ASP A 472 -8.62 -21.55 15.59
N TYR A 473 -8.76 -20.56 14.69
CA TYR A 473 -8.07 -19.28 14.76
C TYR A 473 -9.03 -18.10 14.79
N TYR A 474 -8.63 -17.04 15.50
CA TYR A 474 -9.10 -15.69 15.28
C TYR A 474 -8.35 -15.13 14.06
N PHE A 475 -9.09 -14.62 13.09
CA PHE A 475 -8.53 -13.87 11.95
C PHE A 475 -8.69 -12.38 12.20
N ASN A 476 -7.73 -11.60 11.73
CA ASN A 476 -7.86 -10.16 11.58
C ASN A 476 -7.23 -9.70 10.25
N TRP A 477 -7.20 -8.39 10.01
CA TRP A 477 -6.32 -7.77 9.01
C TRP A 477 -4.88 -8.28 9.15
N TRP A 478 -4.15 -8.32 8.04
CA TRP A 478 -2.70 -8.52 8.06
C TRP A 478 -2.07 -7.41 8.92
N GLY A 479 -1.14 -7.75 9.81
CA GLY A 479 -0.62 -6.79 10.79
C GLY A 479 -1.61 -6.35 11.89
N GLY A 480 -2.87 -6.79 11.84
CA GLY A 480 -3.93 -6.32 12.74
C GLY A 480 -4.17 -7.21 13.96
N ASN A 481 -3.69 -8.46 13.99
CA ASN A 481 -3.98 -9.37 15.10
C ASN A 481 -2.93 -9.27 16.20
N LEU A 482 -3.20 -8.47 17.24
CA LEU A 482 -2.35 -8.31 18.43
C LEU A 482 -2.92 -9.06 19.66
N ARG A 483 -3.78 -10.07 19.46
CA ARG A 483 -4.27 -10.93 20.55
C ARG A 483 -3.12 -11.61 21.31
N GLY A 484 -2.05 -11.95 20.60
CA GLY A 484 -0.86 -12.58 21.17
C GLY A 484 -0.15 -11.74 22.24
N VAL A 485 -0.37 -10.42 22.30
CA VAL A 485 0.24 -9.55 23.31
C VAL A 485 -0.26 -9.87 24.72
N ALA A 486 -1.50 -10.33 24.89
CA ALA A 486 -2.06 -10.68 26.19
C ALA A 486 -1.36 -11.89 26.83
N ASP A 487 -0.94 -12.86 25.99
CA ASP A 487 -0.33 -14.10 26.43
C ASP A 487 1.21 -14.02 26.39
N TYR A 488 1.74 -13.38 25.35
CA TYR A 488 3.17 -13.33 24.99
C TYR A 488 3.56 -11.91 24.58
N PRO A 489 3.60 -10.93 25.51
CA PRO A 489 3.96 -9.56 25.19
C PRO A 489 5.41 -9.49 24.68
N VAL A 490 5.66 -8.60 23.71
CA VAL A 490 7.01 -8.25 23.26
C VAL A 490 7.80 -7.66 24.43
N ASN A 491 9.04 -8.11 24.60
CA ASN A 491 9.93 -7.64 25.65
C ASN A 491 11.26 -7.15 25.08
N LEU A 492 11.42 -5.82 25.04
CA LEU A 492 12.63 -5.10 24.64
C LEU A 492 13.61 -4.89 25.82
N GLY A 493 13.32 -5.50 26.98
CA GLY A 493 14.15 -5.44 28.18
C GLY A 493 14.24 -4.01 28.75
N LYS A 494 15.46 -3.47 28.85
CA LYS A 494 15.68 -2.11 29.38
C LYS A 494 15.15 -0.99 28.46
N TYR A 495 14.71 -1.33 27.25
CA TYR A 495 14.15 -0.40 26.26
C TYR A 495 12.64 -0.58 26.07
N ASN A 496 11.93 -1.18 27.04
CA ASN A 496 10.47 -1.32 26.97
C ASN A 496 9.76 0.04 26.85
N ASP A 497 10.40 1.13 27.29
CA ASP A 497 9.97 2.53 27.10
C ASP A 497 10.11 3.02 25.63
N LYS A 498 10.38 2.12 24.68
CA LYS A 498 10.41 2.40 23.24
C LYS A 498 9.34 1.66 22.46
N LEU A 499 8.65 0.71 23.08
CA LEU A 499 7.69 -0.16 22.39
C LEU A 499 6.37 0.56 22.12
N VAL A 500 5.91 0.50 20.88
CA VAL A 500 4.58 0.90 20.41
C VAL A 500 4.01 -0.27 19.60
N TYR A 501 2.77 -0.67 19.84
CA TYR A 501 2.11 -1.65 18.97
C TYR A 501 1.38 -0.93 17.83
N SER A 502 1.49 -1.48 16.61
CA SER A 502 1.10 -0.79 15.39
C SER A 502 0.08 -1.57 14.55
N PRO A 503 -1.19 -1.71 14.97
CA PRO A 503 -2.17 -2.45 14.19
C PRO A 503 -2.52 -1.74 12.88
N HIS A 504 -2.81 -2.52 11.84
CA HIS A 504 -3.49 -2.05 10.63
C HIS A 504 -4.97 -2.42 10.68
N ASP A 505 -5.83 -1.54 10.16
CA ASP A 505 -7.27 -1.80 10.05
C ASP A 505 -7.84 -1.02 8.87
N TYR A 506 -8.71 -1.68 8.11
CA TYR A 506 -9.23 -1.15 6.85
C TYR A 506 -10.75 -1.30 6.74
N GLY A 507 -11.32 -0.65 5.72
CA GLY A 507 -12.73 -0.72 5.38
C GLY A 507 -13.08 -1.87 4.42
N PRO A 508 -14.38 -2.06 4.14
CA PRO A 508 -14.91 -3.16 3.33
C PRO A 508 -14.41 -3.20 1.87
N THR A 509 -13.92 -2.10 1.28
CA THR A 509 -13.40 -2.17 -0.11
C THR A 509 -12.02 -2.80 -0.21
N VAL A 510 -11.27 -2.87 0.89
CA VAL A 510 -9.99 -3.59 0.92
C VAL A 510 -10.27 -5.09 1.05
N TYR A 511 -11.11 -5.47 2.02
CA TYR A 511 -11.63 -6.83 2.11
C TYR A 511 -12.95 -6.88 2.91
N GLU A 512 -13.93 -7.63 2.41
CA GLU A 512 -15.24 -7.81 3.07
C GLU A 512 -15.10 -8.80 4.24
N GLN A 513 -14.58 -8.31 5.36
CA GLN A 513 -14.39 -9.07 6.59
C GLN A 513 -15.73 -9.47 7.25
N PRO A 514 -15.78 -10.56 8.02
CA PRO A 514 -17.04 -11.05 8.62
C PRO A 514 -17.79 -10.04 9.50
N TRP A 515 -17.06 -9.11 10.15
CA TRP A 515 -17.66 -8.07 10.99
C TRP A 515 -18.30 -6.92 10.21
N PHE A 516 -18.15 -6.88 8.87
CA PHE A 516 -18.92 -5.98 8.00
C PHE A 516 -20.25 -6.58 7.54
N SER A 517 -20.47 -7.87 7.77
CA SER A 517 -21.69 -8.54 7.32
C SER A 517 -22.95 -7.93 7.95
N GLY A 518 -23.84 -7.42 7.11
CA GLY A 518 -25.06 -6.72 7.54
C GLY A 518 -24.80 -5.25 7.87
N ASN A 519 -25.58 -4.68 8.79
CA ASN A 519 -25.33 -3.32 9.27
C ASN A 519 -24.37 -3.38 10.45
N TYR A 520 -23.24 -2.70 10.37
CA TYR A 520 -22.30 -2.54 11.48
C TYR A 520 -22.36 -1.11 12.06
N THR A 521 -21.93 -0.98 13.31
CA THR A 521 -21.90 0.26 14.10
C THR A 521 -20.54 0.39 14.77
N TYR A 522 -20.24 1.57 15.31
CA TYR A 522 -19.08 1.77 16.18
C TYR A 522 -18.98 0.70 17.28
N ASP A 523 -20.09 0.41 17.96
CA ASP A 523 -20.10 -0.53 19.09
C ASP A 523 -19.91 -1.99 18.63
N SER A 524 -20.46 -2.37 17.47
CA SER A 524 -20.21 -3.70 16.92
C SER A 524 -18.78 -3.84 16.40
N LEU A 525 -18.20 -2.82 15.76
CA LEU A 525 -16.79 -2.85 15.37
C LEU A 525 -15.85 -2.93 16.56
N MET A 526 -16.14 -2.19 17.63
CA MET A 526 -15.41 -2.29 18.90
C MET A 526 -15.48 -3.71 19.46
N LYS A 527 -16.68 -4.31 19.50
CA LYS A 527 -16.90 -5.65 20.05
C LYS A 527 -16.32 -6.77 19.17
N ASP A 528 -16.54 -6.70 17.87
CA ASP A 528 -16.32 -7.82 16.96
C ASP A 528 -14.95 -7.76 16.27
N CYS A 529 -14.30 -6.59 16.24
CA CYS A 529 -12.96 -6.40 15.68
C CYS A 529 -11.99 -5.74 16.68
N TRP A 530 -12.18 -4.48 17.05
CA TRP A 530 -11.08 -3.68 17.60
C TRP A 530 -10.65 -4.07 19.02
N HIS A 531 -11.59 -4.27 19.94
CA HIS A 531 -11.31 -4.45 21.37
C HIS A 531 -10.31 -5.57 21.61
N ASP A 532 -10.70 -6.79 21.26
CA ASP A 532 -9.89 -7.97 21.56
C ASP A 532 -8.68 -8.11 20.65
N ASN A 533 -8.73 -7.56 19.42
CA ASN A 533 -7.61 -7.69 18.51
C ASN A 533 -6.45 -6.76 18.90
N TRP A 534 -6.72 -5.54 19.40
CA TRP A 534 -5.66 -4.58 19.70
C TRP A 534 -6.04 -3.47 20.69
N PHE A 535 -7.28 -3.00 20.74
CA PHE A 535 -7.64 -1.82 21.54
C PHE A 535 -7.52 -2.06 23.06
N TYR A 536 -7.66 -3.30 23.53
CA TYR A 536 -7.43 -3.67 24.93
C TYR A 536 -6.00 -3.31 25.42
N ILE A 537 -5.02 -3.23 24.52
CA ILE A 537 -3.64 -2.83 24.85
C ILE A 537 -3.62 -1.37 25.32
N HIS A 538 -4.33 -0.50 24.60
CA HIS A 538 -4.48 0.91 24.98
C HIS A 538 -5.36 1.04 26.22
N GLU A 539 -6.50 0.36 26.28
CA GLU A 539 -7.44 0.45 27.41
C GLU A 539 -6.80 0.04 28.75
N ASN A 540 -5.97 -1.01 28.74
CA ASN A 540 -5.30 -1.51 29.95
C ASN A 540 -4.04 -0.71 30.34
N GLY A 541 -3.61 0.27 29.53
CA GLY A 541 -2.37 0.98 29.77
C GLY A 541 -1.11 0.15 29.51
N THR A 542 -1.21 -0.92 28.70
CA THR A 542 -0.11 -1.87 28.46
C THR A 542 1.01 -1.25 27.63
N ALA A 543 0.64 -0.56 26.54
CA ALA A 543 1.54 0.13 25.64
C ALA A 543 0.75 1.12 24.76
N PRO A 544 1.39 2.13 24.15
CA PRO A 544 0.73 2.99 23.19
C PRO A 544 0.37 2.22 21.92
N LEU A 545 -0.68 2.69 21.25
CA LEU A 545 -1.05 2.25 19.91
C LEU A 545 -0.74 3.34 18.88
N LEU A 546 -0.26 2.93 17.72
CA LEU A 546 -0.22 3.72 16.49
C LEU A 546 -0.93 2.93 15.38
N ILE A 547 -2.08 3.37 14.89
CA ILE A 547 -2.73 2.71 13.76
C ILE A 547 -1.89 3.00 12.50
N GLY A 548 -1.05 2.05 12.12
CA GLY A 548 -0.01 2.23 11.07
C GLY A 548 -0.61 2.51 9.70
N GLU A 549 -1.75 1.89 9.44
CA GLU A 549 -2.53 2.12 8.23
C GLU A 549 -4.02 2.10 8.53
N TRP A 550 -4.69 3.15 8.05
CA TRP A 550 -6.13 3.23 7.93
C TRP A 550 -6.47 4.18 6.78
N GLY A 551 -7.45 3.83 5.95
CA GLY A 551 -7.76 4.62 4.77
C GLY A 551 -8.83 3.99 3.89
N GLY A 552 -9.29 4.75 2.89
CA GLY A 552 -10.33 4.32 1.98
C GLY A 552 -10.89 5.46 1.11
N TYR A 553 -11.74 5.07 0.17
CA TYR A 553 -12.55 6.01 -0.61
C TYR A 553 -13.60 6.74 0.24
N MET A 554 -13.88 8.01 -0.10
CA MET A 554 -14.87 8.87 0.56
C MET A 554 -16.34 8.54 0.22
N THR A 555 -16.59 7.29 -0.19
CA THR A 555 -17.90 6.79 -0.63
C THR A 555 -18.25 5.52 0.14
N GLU A 556 -19.52 5.15 0.13
CA GLU A 556 -19.93 3.84 0.64
C GLU A 556 -19.29 2.70 -0.18
N PRO A 557 -19.03 1.54 0.45
CA PRO A 557 -19.29 1.21 1.86
C PRO A 557 -18.19 1.67 2.85
N ASN A 558 -17.11 2.30 2.37
CA ASN A 558 -15.96 2.65 3.22
C ASN A 558 -16.21 3.83 4.15
N ILE A 559 -16.90 4.88 3.69
CA ILE A 559 -17.06 6.11 4.47
C ILE A 559 -17.73 5.87 5.82
N THR A 560 -18.62 4.88 5.91
CA THR A 560 -19.23 4.43 7.17
C THR A 560 -18.17 3.92 8.15
N TRP A 561 -17.33 2.95 7.74
CA TRP A 561 -16.24 2.44 8.58
C TRP A 561 -15.21 3.53 8.91
N MET A 562 -14.78 4.32 7.92
CA MET A 562 -13.81 5.40 8.13
C MET A 562 -14.32 6.38 9.18
N THR A 563 -15.62 6.72 9.15
CA THR A 563 -16.24 7.62 10.15
C THR A 563 -16.13 7.04 11.55
N TYR A 564 -16.37 5.74 11.73
CA TYR A 564 -16.22 5.09 13.03
C TYR A 564 -14.75 4.96 13.46
N MET A 565 -13.82 4.66 12.55
CA MET A 565 -12.39 4.64 12.83
C MET A 565 -11.89 6.02 13.28
N ARG A 566 -12.25 7.07 12.55
CA ARG A 566 -11.96 8.46 12.94
C ARG A 566 -12.57 8.82 14.30
N GLN A 567 -13.79 8.36 14.58
CA GLN A 567 -14.42 8.54 15.89
C GLN A 567 -13.63 7.83 17.01
N LEU A 568 -13.09 6.64 16.75
CA LEU A 568 -12.28 5.89 17.71
C LEU A 568 -10.97 6.62 18.00
N ILE A 569 -10.28 7.05 16.95
CA ILE A 569 -9.04 7.84 17.03
C ILE A 569 -9.28 9.12 17.85
N SER A 570 -10.31 9.88 17.50
CA SER A 570 -10.65 11.13 18.18
C SER A 570 -10.97 10.94 19.67
N LYS A 571 -11.76 9.93 20.02
CA LYS A 571 -12.17 9.69 21.41
C LYS A 571 -11.01 9.32 22.34
N ASN A 572 -9.98 8.67 21.82
CA ASN A 572 -8.92 8.06 22.62
C ASN A 572 -7.52 8.65 22.34
N HIS A 573 -7.43 9.63 21.44
CA HIS A 573 -6.16 10.20 20.95
C HIS A 573 -5.17 9.11 20.51
N LEU A 574 -5.67 8.11 19.75
CA LEU A 574 -4.80 7.06 19.22
C LEU A 574 -3.85 7.66 18.19
N ASN A 575 -2.57 7.33 18.27
CA ASN A 575 -1.61 7.71 17.23
C ASN A 575 -2.01 7.02 15.93
N HIS A 576 -1.73 7.64 14.78
CA HIS A 576 -2.12 7.06 13.50
C HIS A 576 -1.32 7.62 12.33
N THR A 577 -1.27 6.83 11.26
CA THR A 577 -0.83 7.27 9.94
C THR A 577 -1.89 6.91 8.90
N PHE A 578 -2.43 7.92 8.21
CA PHE A 578 -3.44 7.73 7.17
C PHE A 578 -2.80 7.08 5.92
N TRP A 579 -3.43 6.04 5.39
CA TRP A 579 -3.07 5.43 4.11
C TRP A 579 -3.92 6.06 2.98
N CYS A 580 -3.35 6.87 2.09
CA CYS A 580 -1.96 7.34 1.99
C CYS A 580 -1.90 8.76 1.40
N PHE A 581 -0.71 9.35 1.33
CA PHE A 581 -0.47 10.53 0.51
C PHE A 581 -0.72 10.21 -0.97
N ASN A 582 -0.12 9.13 -1.47
CA ASN A 582 -0.11 8.72 -2.87
C ASN A 582 -1.51 8.62 -3.50
N ALA A 583 -1.64 8.97 -4.77
CA ALA A 583 -2.88 8.73 -5.52
C ALA A 583 -3.03 7.29 -6.01
N ASN A 584 -1.92 6.58 -6.23
CA ASN A 584 -1.89 5.28 -6.91
C ASN A 584 -2.12 4.06 -5.98
N SER A 585 -2.78 4.24 -4.84
CA SER A 585 -3.29 3.11 -4.06
C SER A 585 -4.63 2.64 -4.62
N GLY A 586 -4.70 1.43 -5.15
CA GLY A 586 -5.84 0.97 -5.98
C GLY A 586 -7.15 0.74 -5.21
N ASP A 587 -7.09 0.40 -3.93
CA ASP A 587 -8.22 0.04 -3.06
C ASP A 587 -8.64 1.17 -2.11
N THR A 588 -7.80 2.20 -1.94
CA THR A 588 -8.06 3.34 -1.04
C THR A 588 -8.01 4.72 -1.72
N GLY A 589 -7.35 4.85 -2.88
CA GLY A 589 -6.82 6.12 -3.36
C GLY A 589 -5.92 6.78 -2.29
N GLY A 590 -5.79 8.11 -2.31
CA GLY A 590 -5.09 8.83 -1.24
C GLY A 590 -5.45 10.30 -1.12
N LEU A 591 -4.58 11.07 -0.47
CA LEU A 591 -4.78 12.47 -0.10
C LEU A 591 -4.52 13.44 -1.27
N VAL A 592 -3.85 12.99 -2.32
CA VAL A 592 -3.78 13.70 -3.62
C VAL A 592 -4.54 12.94 -4.70
N LYS A 593 -5.02 13.68 -5.69
CA LYS A 593 -5.66 13.15 -6.90
C LYS A 593 -4.60 12.57 -7.84
N ASP A 594 -5.06 11.94 -8.92
CA ASP A 594 -4.23 11.22 -9.91
C ASP A 594 -3.09 12.04 -10.53
N ASP A 595 -3.18 13.38 -10.50
CA ASP A 595 -2.10 14.28 -10.94
C ASP A 595 -0.92 14.38 -9.94
N PHE A 596 -1.03 13.75 -8.77
CA PHE A 596 -0.11 13.79 -7.63
C PHE A 596 0.19 15.20 -7.06
N ILE A 597 -0.58 16.20 -7.49
CA ILE A 597 -0.35 17.62 -7.14
C ILE A 597 -1.56 18.17 -6.40
N THR A 598 -2.76 17.88 -6.89
CA THR A 598 -4.00 18.43 -6.36
C THR A 598 -4.45 17.62 -5.15
N TRP A 599 -4.54 18.26 -3.98
CA TRP A 599 -5.09 17.65 -2.78
C TRP A 599 -6.58 17.30 -2.97
N ASP A 600 -6.96 16.10 -2.55
CA ASP A 600 -8.36 15.74 -2.32
C ASP A 600 -8.84 16.45 -1.06
N THR A 601 -9.46 17.62 -1.25
CA THR A 601 -9.91 18.47 -0.15
C THR A 601 -10.99 17.81 0.71
N GLU A 602 -11.83 16.94 0.13
CA GLU A 602 -12.87 16.24 0.89
C GLU A 602 -12.23 15.22 1.84
N LYS A 603 -11.36 14.36 1.29
CA LYS A 603 -10.64 13.36 2.10
C LYS A 603 -9.71 14.00 3.12
N TYR A 604 -8.97 15.05 2.72
CA TYR A 604 -8.13 15.79 3.66
C TYR A 604 -8.95 16.41 4.80
N ASN A 605 -10.06 17.10 4.52
CA ASN A 605 -10.88 17.70 5.57
C ASN A 605 -11.45 16.64 6.52
N PHE A 606 -11.76 15.45 6.02
CA PHE A 606 -12.16 14.32 6.84
C PHE A 606 -11.05 13.91 7.82
N VAL A 607 -9.82 13.74 7.34
CA VAL A 607 -8.66 13.35 8.17
C VAL A 607 -8.23 14.47 9.12
N LYS A 608 -8.36 15.73 8.70
CA LYS A 608 -7.99 16.92 9.48
C LYS A 608 -8.63 16.97 10.87
N GLU A 609 -9.81 16.37 11.04
CA GLU A 609 -10.50 16.30 12.35
C GLU A 609 -9.73 15.51 13.42
N VAL A 610 -8.77 14.65 13.00
CA VAL A 610 -7.91 13.86 13.90
C VAL A 610 -6.42 14.18 13.72
N LEU A 611 -6.10 15.36 13.18
CA LEU A 611 -4.74 15.90 13.21
C LEU A 611 -4.53 16.74 14.46
N TRP A 612 -3.34 16.66 15.05
CA TRP A 612 -3.04 17.32 16.32
C TRP A 612 -3.08 18.84 16.16
N GLN A 613 -4.03 19.48 16.84
CA GLN A 613 -4.25 20.92 16.79
C GLN A 613 -4.39 21.54 18.18
N GLU A 614 -3.79 22.71 18.37
CA GLU A 614 -4.03 23.57 19.53
C GLU A 614 -4.39 24.98 19.05
N ASN A 615 -5.53 25.51 19.52
CA ASN A 615 -6.01 26.86 19.17
C ASN A 615 -6.08 27.13 17.65
N GLY A 616 -6.44 26.11 16.87
CA GLY A 616 -6.56 26.19 15.41
C GLY A 616 -5.22 26.15 14.65
N LYS A 617 -4.10 25.85 15.32
CA LYS A 617 -2.80 25.59 14.70
C LYS A 617 -2.40 24.13 14.84
N PHE A 618 -1.71 23.59 13.83
CA PHE A 618 -1.18 22.23 13.84
C PHE A 618 0.05 22.12 14.74
N VAL A 619 0.16 21.03 15.47
CA VAL A 619 1.25 20.79 16.41
C VAL A 619 2.29 19.86 15.78
N GLY A 620 3.51 20.36 15.60
CA GLY A 620 4.66 19.56 15.21
C GLY A 620 5.25 18.76 16.38
N LEU A 621 6.11 17.81 16.04
CA LEU A 621 6.88 17.04 17.04
C LEU A 621 8.27 17.63 17.30
N ASP A 622 8.68 18.65 16.52
CA ASP A 622 9.97 19.32 16.65
C ASP A 622 9.90 20.45 17.68
N HIS A 623 10.87 20.50 18.60
CA HIS A 623 10.90 21.51 19.66
C HIS A 623 11.22 22.92 19.18
N GLN A 624 11.83 23.09 18.00
CA GLN A 624 12.37 24.38 17.53
C GLN A 624 11.76 24.84 16.21
N ILE A 625 11.42 23.91 15.33
CA ILE A 625 10.93 24.18 13.98
C ILE A 625 9.41 23.98 13.96
N PRO A 626 8.62 25.04 13.69
CA PRO A 626 7.18 24.89 13.53
C PRO A 626 6.85 23.94 12.37
N LEU A 627 5.75 23.20 12.50
CA LEU A 627 5.30 22.31 11.42
C LEU A 627 4.88 23.11 10.18
N GLY A 628 5.50 22.80 9.05
CA GLY A 628 5.24 23.47 7.78
C GLY A 628 5.67 24.94 7.75
N THR A 629 5.27 25.62 6.69
CA THR A 629 5.66 27.00 6.37
C THR A 629 4.47 27.91 6.06
N ALA A 630 3.24 27.38 6.03
CA ALA A 630 2.03 28.16 5.83
C ALA A 630 1.65 29.07 7.02
N GLY A 631 2.42 29.05 8.12
CA GLY A 631 2.18 29.86 9.33
C GLY A 631 1.05 29.34 10.21
N ASN A 632 0.53 28.15 9.89
CA ASN A 632 -0.53 27.45 10.61
C ASN A 632 -0.01 26.34 11.55
N GLY A 633 1.30 26.07 11.59
CA GLY A 633 1.92 25.17 12.55
C GLY A 633 2.56 25.87 13.75
N ILE A 634 2.80 25.10 14.81
CA ILE A 634 3.61 25.48 16.00
C ILE A 634 4.62 24.38 16.34
N THR A 635 5.62 24.76 17.13
CA THR A 635 6.61 23.82 17.69
C THR A 635 5.99 22.99 18.81
N LEU A 636 6.64 21.86 19.12
CA LEU A 636 6.30 21.09 20.31
C LEU A 636 6.56 21.89 21.59
N THR A 637 7.57 22.77 21.63
CA THR A 637 7.84 23.64 22.79
C THR A 637 6.66 24.55 23.12
N ASP A 638 6.05 25.14 22.09
CA ASP A 638 4.93 26.07 22.24
C ASP A 638 3.58 25.39 22.53
N ALA A 639 3.44 24.11 22.18
CA ALA A 639 2.25 23.33 22.47
C ALA A 639 2.13 22.97 23.96
N LYS A 640 0.93 22.70 24.46
CA LYS A 640 0.72 22.26 25.86
C LYS A 640 0.98 20.78 26.09
N GLY A 641 0.91 19.95 25.05
CA GLY A 641 0.80 18.49 25.17
C GLY A 641 -0.66 18.03 25.12
N LEU A 642 -0.87 16.71 25.04
CA LEU A 642 -2.19 16.09 25.21
C LEU A 642 -2.68 16.14 26.66
#